data_AF-A0A831KA24-F1
#
_entry.id   AF-A0A831KA24-F1
#
_cell.length_a   1.000
_cell.length_b   1.000
_cell.length_c   1.000
_cell.angle_alpha   90.00
_cell.angle_beta   90.00
_cell.angle_gamma   90.00
#
_symmetry.space_group_name_H-M   'P 1'
#
loop_
_entity.id
_entity.type
_entity.pdbx_description
1 polymer ?
#
loop_
_entity_poly.entity_id
_entity_poly.type
_entity_poly.pdbx_seq_one_letter_code
_entity_poly.pdbx_strand_id
1 'polypeptide(L)'
;MDLQRALGLDMPDSDLKKEQKKLRMYINLKLASSGQPTCADGYATAFLSTADDLLRTYREKNRLLTDYRCPVDQRIENFLQDYLGDLKDIEIPRLPSNTFVLDRHGVARELSLPMGKDEFRSEIVSSYRVKQGVLHNPASDRRTTKGSFHITEDGLPIPGDKKAVPRKAFAAMLSHAMNPPESLLTIPFTAEEEKPARMFVSLLLRPVVCPEIPGMEPEKTMEIRFFAPGNLVSNLDFVESIFGNGGNPYLPKFDAALDVEHWTGHTGCVILAPHLVNFTKKELGLPHWDEANERQRKEGMCWKAEDELYNDGQAFKITARDERGVIITILADNYYGYCKKEVKTQIGYSANLFGLAEEEHAGGALAFPRRNHGEEYGVDSRTRDPNYSFEELVKNYGSLMRVKKKGYAIDRKFPDVIYVPQDLRMDLNKQIISWWKDGEKQQIRLQPGKIYIQPNGYKIEMKKHPGAPSWRLVGTDAEGTYCHKPSTVSGGGKSEISKSLNDAVIYSPLFVDELQADLDRVQEIFDRDYTNRFKPEHVHEDRDPTRKPLSEERSLGSVIKLLTPSSSYTDEYNEWLESIPPRILALVLMIKRFYRQEWGNKWREHLTVDMVDGAPGHELKLHDRKVIASYLRVGFDRANKWRVFKVRQDFIAAEKVQMEDDISASVVVPARCIADCRPGKEEHDHSVKLVKNCEYRLFQRPDDAVIPGYDKQTEKEMSQPGNF
;
A
#
# COMPACT_ATOMS: atom_id res chain seq x y z
N MET A 1 7.87 6.83 -16.12
CA MET A 1 7.74 7.97 -15.18
C MET A 1 9.10 8.27 -14.56
N ASP A 2 9.52 9.54 -14.47
CA ASP A 2 10.69 9.96 -13.69
C ASP A 2 10.31 10.00 -12.20
N LEU A 3 10.67 8.96 -11.44
CA LEU A 3 10.26 8.78 -10.03
C LEU A 3 10.76 9.90 -9.12
N GLN A 4 11.92 10.49 -9.43
CA GLN A 4 12.46 11.60 -8.65
C GLN A 4 11.63 12.86 -8.87
N ARG A 5 11.31 13.20 -10.12
CA ARG A 5 10.50 14.40 -10.42
C ARG A 5 9.03 14.25 -10.05
N ALA A 6 8.47 13.04 -10.19
CA ALA A 6 7.06 12.78 -9.92
C ALA A 6 6.77 12.54 -8.43
N LEU A 7 7.64 11.83 -7.72
CA LEU A 7 7.36 11.30 -6.37
C LEU A 7 8.45 11.59 -5.34
N GLY A 8 9.58 12.17 -5.76
CA GLY A 8 10.73 12.41 -4.88
C GLY A 8 11.42 11.14 -4.40
N LEU A 9 11.24 10.01 -5.12
CA LEU A 9 11.87 8.73 -4.80
C LEU A 9 13.23 8.60 -5.53
N ASP A 10 14.02 7.60 -5.13
CA ASP A 10 15.36 7.30 -5.68
C ASP A 10 16.43 8.41 -5.51
N MET A 11 16.26 9.28 -4.51
CA MET A 11 17.25 10.31 -4.14
C MET A 11 18.19 9.83 -3.03
N PRO A 12 19.52 9.97 -3.17
CA PRO A 12 20.45 9.71 -2.07
C PRO A 12 20.26 10.71 -0.92
N ASP A 13 20.29 10.22 0.32
CA ASP A 13 20.15 11.06 1.53
C ASP A 13 21.19 12.20 1.62
N SER A 14 22.39 12.00 1.05
CA SER A 14 23.48 12.99 1.07
C SER A 14 23.17 14.29 0.34
N ASP A 15 22.11 14.36 -0.48
CA ASP A 15 21.79 15.50 -1.35
C ASP A 15 20.55 16.32 -0.92
N LEU A 16 19.85 15.94 0.15
CA LEU A 16 18.58 16.58 0.54
C LEU A 16 18.68 18.10 0.80
N LYS A 17 19.69 18.55 1.56
CA LYS A 17 19.90 19.99 1.83
C LYS A 17 20.25 20.78 0.56
N LYS A 18 21.01 20.17 -0.34
CA LYS A 18 21.40 20.78 -1.61
C LYS A 18 20.20 20.91 -2.53
N GLU A 19 19.35 19.88 -2.57
CA GLU A 19 18.12 19.92 -3.35
C GLU A 19 17.13 20.94 -2.80
N GLN A 20 16.98 21.02 -1.47
CA GLN A 20 16.14 22.04 -0.83
C GLN A 20 16.55 23.47 -1.23
N LYS A 21 17.86 23.78 -1.21
CA LYS A 21 18.36 25.08 -1.67
C LYS A 21 18.01 25.36 -3.14
N LYS A 22 18.13 24.35 -4.01
CA LYS A 22 17.73 24.49 -5.42
C LYS A 22 16.22 24.72 -5.57
N LEU A 23 15.39 24.01 -4.80
CA LEU A 23 13.94 24.19 -4.82
C LEU A 23 13.55 25.61 -4.38
N ARG A 24 14.19 26.14 -3.33
CA ARG A 24 13.95 27.53 -2.88
C ARG A 24 14.35 28.58 -3.92
N MET A 25 15.51 28.41 -4.56
CA MET A 25 15.91 29.26 -5.68
C MET A 25 14.89 29.18 -6.82
N TYR A 26 14.46 27.96 -7.16
CA TYR A 26 13.48 27.72 -8.20
C TYR A 26 12.13 28.38 -7.91
N ILE A 27 11.66 28.28 -6.66
CA ILE A 27 10.44 28.96 -6.19
C ILE A 27 10.55 30.47 -6.40
N ASN A 28 11.65 31.09 -5.93
CA ASN A 28 11.86 32.52 -6.09
C ASN A 28 11.91 32.93 -7.58
N LEU A 29 12.54 32.14 -8.45
CA LEU A 29 12.54 32.39 -9.90
C LEU A 29 11.12 32.35 -10.48
N LYS A 30 10.29 31.36 -10.10
CA LYS A 30 8.91 31.29 -10.57
C LYS A 30 8.07 32.47 -10.07
N LEU A 31 8.17 32.82 -8.79
CA LEU A 31 7.50 33.99 -8.22
C LEU A 31 7.87 35.27 -8.97
N ALA A 32 9.16 35.53 -9.18
CA ALA A 32 9.64 36.68 -9.95
C ALA A 32 9.10 36.68 -11.39
N SER A 33 9.13 35.53 -12.06
CA SER A 33 8.64 35.38 -13.44
C SER A 33 7.13 35.61 -13.59
N SER A 34 6.35 35.32 -12.53
CA SER A 34 4.91 35.60 -12.43
C SER A 34 4.63 37.01 -11.92
N GLY A 35 5.67 37.79 -11.60
CA GLY A 35 5.54 39.15 -11.12
C GLY A 35 5.16 39.30 -9.65
N GLN A 36 5.33 38.22 -8.88
CA GLN A 36 5.02 38.15 -7.45
C GLN A 36 6.27 38.46 -6.60
N PRO A 37 6.10 38.92 -5.35
CA PRO A 37 7.18 39.09 -4.39
C PRO A 37 8.00 37.80 -4.17
N THR A 38 9.30 37.95 -3.89
CA THR A 38 10.25 36.85 -3.64
C THR A 38 10.89 36.96 -2.26
N CYS A 39 11.23 35.82 -1.65
CA CYS A 39 12.03 35.74 -0.42
C CYS A 39 13.51 35.51 -0.75
N ALA A 40 14.14 36.51 -1.37
CA ALA A 40 15.51 36.37 -1.85
C ALA A 40 16.53 36.58 -0.71
N ASP A 41 17.33 35.54 -0.43
CA ASP A 41 18.56 35.66 0.38
C ASP A 41 19.74 36.12 -0.50
N GLY A 42 20.88 36.51 0.10
CA GLY A 42 21.97 37.19 -0.62
C GLY A 42 22.40 36.54 -1.95
N TYR A 43 22.41 35.20 -2.05
CA TYR A 43 22.72 34.50 -3.30
C TYR A 43 21.56 34.51 -4.31
N ALA A 44 20.32 34.29 -3.84
CA ALA A 44 19.13 34.44 -4.67
C ALA A 44 18.97 35.87 -5.21
N THR A 45 19.26 36.89 -4.40
CA THR A 45 19.21 38.30 -4.80
C THR A 45 20.23 38.62 -5.89
N ALA A 46 21.48 38.13 -5.75
CA ALA A 46 22.52 38.32 -6.76
C ALA A 46 22.16 37.64 -8.10
N PHE A 47 21.60 36.43 -8.05
CA PHE A 47 21.15 35.73 -9.26
C PHE A 47 19.94 36.39 -9.91
N LEU A 48 18.90 36.73 -9.13
CA LEU A 48 17.69 37.38 -9.63
C LEU A 48 18.00 38.77 -10.22
N SER A 49 18.89 39.55 -9.60
CA SER A 49 19.33 40.84 -10.17
C SER A 49 20.07 40.67 -11.49
N THR A 50 20.88 39.61 -11.63
CA THR A 50 21.54 39.28 -12.91
C THR A 50 20.53 38.86 -13.98
N ALA A 51 19.42 38.22 -13.59
CA ALA A 51 18.37 37.73 -14.49
C ALA A 51 17.18 38.69 -14.67
N ASP A 52 17.22 39.90 -14.08
CA ASP A 52 16.05 40.79 -13.97
C ASP A 52 15.44 41.14 -15.34
N ASP A 53 16.26 41.59 -16.29
CA ASP A 53 15.79 41.94 -17.65
C ASP A 53 15.16 40.75 -18.37
N LEU A 54 15.70 39.54 -18.19
CA LEU A 54 15.17 38.31 -18.77
C LEU A 54 13.80 37.96 -18.16
N LEU A 55 13.68 38.04 -16.83
CA LEU A 55 12.44 37.75 -16.11
C LEU A 55 11.34 38.79 -16.43
N ARG A 56 11.69 40.08 -16.51
CA ARG A 56 10.77 41.14 -16.93
C ARG A 56 10.30 40.97 -18.38
N THR A 57 11.22 40.62 -19.28
CA THR A 57 10.87 40.30 -20.68
C THR A 57 9.93 39.11 -20.76
N TYR A 58 10.19 38.06 -19.98
CA TYR A 58 9.32 36.89 -19.90
C TYR A 58 7.93 37.25 -19.35
N ARG A 59 7.87 38.12 -18.33
CA ARG A 59 6.61 38.63 -17.78
C ARG A 59 5.78 39.41 -18.80
N GLU A 60 6.39 40.31 -19.57
CA GLU A 60 5.68 41.05 -20.62
C GLU A 60 5.19 40.12 -21.74
N LYS A 61 5.96 39.10 -22.11
CA LYS A 61 5.51 38.05 -23.04
C LYS A 61 4.32 37.25 -22.49
N ASN A 62 4.35 36.88 -21.22
CA ASN A 62 3.21 36.20 -20.58
C ASN A 62 1.97 37.09 -20.53
N ARG A 63 2.13 38.41 -20.35
CA ARG A 63 1.02 39.37 -20.40
C ARG A 63 0.32 39.36 -21.76
N LEU A 64 1.06 39.18 -22.85
CA LEU A 64 0.48 39.03 -24.20
C LEU A 64 -0.26 37.69 -24.39
N LEU A 65 0.06 36.69 -23.58
CA LEU A 65 -0.52 35.35 -23.61
C LEU A 65 -1.55 35.11 -22.49
N THR A 66 -2.07 36.18 -21.85
CA THR A 66 -2.96 36.06 -20.67
C THR A 66 -4.23 35.25 -20.94
N ASP A 67 -4.72 35.26 -22.18
CA ASP A 67 -5.89 34.49 -22.61
C ASP A 67 -5.55 33.06 -23.06
N TYR A 68 -4.26 32.72 -23.22
CA TYR A 68 -3.87 31.34 -23.53
C TYR A 68 -4.09 30.43 -22.32
N ARG A 69 -4.75 29.31 -22.56
CA ARG A 69 -4.95 28.24 -21.59
C ARG A 69 -4.10 27.05 -21.97
N CYS A 70 -3.54 26.38 -20.97
CA CYS A 70 -2.97 25.06 -21.22
C CYS A 70 -4.09 24.11 -21.69
N PRO A 71 -3.78 23.06 -22.49
CA PRO A 71 -4.80 22.24 -23.15
C PRO A 71 -5.85 21.66 -22.21
N VAL A 72 -5.43 21.22 -21.02
CA VAL A 72 -6.32 20.67 -20.00
C VAL A 72 -7.25 21.73 -19.38
N ASP A 73 -6.75 22.95 -19.12
CA ASP A 73 -7.59 24.05 -18.63
C ASP A 73 -8.58 24.50 -19.71
N GLN A 74 -8.19 24.45 -20.99
CA GLN A 74 -9.09 24.73 -22.11
C GLN A 74 -10.23 23.70 -22.20
N ARG A 75 -9.94 22.40 -22.01
CA ARG A 75 -10.98 21.35 -21.98
C ARG A 75 -11.99 21.59 -20.85
N ILE A 76 -11.50 22.00 -19.68
CA ILE A 76 -12.35 22.33 -18.53
C ILE A 76 -13.20 23.58 -18.80
N GLU A 77 -12.61 24.66 -19.32
CA GLU A 77 -13.34 25.89 -19.64
C GLU A 77 -14.37 25.67 -20.76
N ASN A 78 -14.05 24.87 -21.79
CA ASN A 78 -15.00 24.51 -22.85
C ASN A 78 -16.23 23.80 -22.26
N PHE A 79 -16.01 22.82 -21.37
CA PHE A 79 -17.12 22.15 -20.68
C PHE A 79 -17.95 23.14 -19.86
N LEU A 80 -17.32 24.04 -19.10
CA LEU A 80 -18.05 25.04 -18.30
C LEU A 80 -18.88 25.98 -19.17
N GLN A 81 -18.31 26.47 -20.27
CA GLN A 81 -19.01 27.32 -21.23
C GLN A 81 -20.22 26.62 -21.82
N ASP A 82 -20.08 25.36 -22.23
CA ASP A 82 -21.19 24.62 -22.80
C ASP A 82 -22.25 24.22 -21.74
N TYR A 83 -21.82 23.87 -20.52
CA TYR A 83 -22.71 23.39 -19.44
C TYR A 83 -23.50 24.53 -18.77
N LEU A 84 -22.94 25.74 -18.74
CA LEU A 84 -23.52 26.91 -18.07
C LEU A 84 -23.90 28.05 -19.03
N GLY A 85 -23.55 27.95 -20.33
CA GLY A 85 -23.63 29.04 -21.32
C GLY A 85 -25.01 29.62 -21.58
N ASP A 86 -26.07 28.88 -21.28
CA ASP A 86 -27.46 29.32 -21.39
C ASP A 86 -27.93 30.15 -20.18
N LEU A 87 -27.15 30.23 -19.10
CA LEU A 87 -27.45 31.04 -17.92
C LEU A 87 -27.14 32.53 -18.17
N LYS A 88 -28.06 33.23 -18.84
CA LYS A 88 -27.90 34.65 -19.25
C LYS A 88 -27.64 35.64 -18.11
N ASP A 89 -28.06 35.31 -16.89
CA ASP A 89 -27.97 36.21 -15.73
C ASP A 89 -26.68 36.02 -14.92
N ILE A 90 -25.79 35.11 -15.32
CA ILE A 90 -24.53 34.82 -14.61
C ILE A 90 -23.38 34.80 -15.61
N GLU A 91 -22.37 35.63 -15.36
CA GLU A 91 -21.10 35.53 -16.05
C GLU A 91 -20.36 34.27 -15.60
N ILE A 92 -20.03 33.38 -16.55
CA ILE A 92 -19.32 32.14 -16.26
C ILE A 92 -17.87 32.49 -15.90
N PRO A 93 -17.41 32.15 -14.68
CA PRO A 93 -16.06 32.48 -14.26
C PRO A 93 -15.03 31.68 -15.08
N ARG A 94 -13.92 32.35 -15.42
CA ARG A 94 -12.76 31.69 -16.02
C ARG A 94 -11.87 31.07 -14.94
N LEU A 95 -11.15 30.00 -15.29
CA LEU A 95 -10.15 29.44 -14.40
C LEU A 95 -9.00 30.44 -14.20
N PRO A 96 -8.27 30.37 -13.08
CA PRO A 96 -7.18 31.30 -12.80
C PRO A 96 -6.06 31.13 -13.83
N SER A 97 -5.76 32.19 -14.58
CA SER A 97 -4.79 32.16 -15.69
C SER A 97 -3.33 32.19 -15.25
N ASN A 98 -3.04 32.91 -14.17
CA ASN A 98 -1.70 33.05 -13.60
C ASN A 98 -1.62 32.30 -12.26
N THR A 99 -1.36 30.99 -12.33
CA THR A 99 -1.15 30.15 -11.15
C THR A 99 0.32 29.83 -10.94
N PHE A 100 0.71 29.57 -9.70
CA PHE A 100 1.99 28.94 -9.41
C PHE A 100 1.85 27.46 -9.78
N VAL A 101 2.29 27.10 -10.98
CA VAL A 101 2.24 25.71 -11.46
C VAL A 101 3.28 24.87 -10.71
N LEU A 102 2.83 23.79 -10.07
CA LEU A 102 3.69 22.79 -9.44
C LEU A 102 4.10 21.75 -10.48
N ASP A 103 5.27 21.91 -11.06
CA ASP A 103 5.77 21.06 -12.16
C ASP A 103 6.87 20.07 -11.75
N ARG A 104 7.14 19.98 -10.44
CA ARG A 104 8.11 19.05 -9.86
C ARG A 104 7.80 18.79 -8.39
N HIS A 105 7.95 17.52 -7.99
CA HIS A 105 7.83 17.08 -6.61
C HIS A 105 8.71 17.87 -5.64
N GLY A 106 8.13 18.21 -4.50
CA GLY A 106 8.80 18.88 -3.38
C GLY A 106 8.73 20.40 -3.42
N VAL A 107 8.34 21.00 -4.55
CA VAL A 107 8.08 22.45 -4.63
C VAL A 107 6.88 22.81 -3.76
N ALA A 108 5.80 22.02 -3.80
CA ALA A 108 4.62 22.22 -2.97
C ALA A 108 4.97 22.21 -1.48
N ARG A 109 5.76 21.21 -1.05
CA ARG A 109 6.21 21.08 0.33
C ARG A 109 7.00 22.28 0.83
N GLU A 110 7.95 22.77 0.02
CA GLU A 110 8.72 23.96 0.39
C GLU A 110 7.88 25.23 0.37
N LEU A 111 6.84 25.30 -0.48
CA LEU A 111 5.89 26.43 -0.49
C LEU A 111 5.00 26.49 0.75
N SER A 112 4.76 25.36 1.42
CA SER A 112 3.86 25.23 2.57
C SER A 112 4.35 25.86 3.87
N LEU A 113 5.60 26.38 3.91
CA LEU A 113 6.19 26.99 5.09
C LEU A 113 6.98 28.26 4.72
N PRO A 114 7.00 29.31 5.56
CA PRO A 114 7.76 30.51 5.30
C PRO A 114 9.26 30.26 5.13
N MET A 115 9.87 31.04 4.26
CA MET A 115 11.30 30.97 4.01
C MET A 115 12.09 31.20 5.31
N GLY A 116 12.87 30.21 5.72
CA GLY A 116 13.71 30.29 6.92
C GLY A 116 12.97 30.11 8.26
N LYS A 117 11.69 29.73 8.24
CA LYS A 117 10.90 29.39 9.43
C LYS A 117 10.45 27.94 9.39
N ASP A 118 10.12 27.42 10.57
CA ASP A 118 9.62 26.06 10.77
C ASP A 118 8.12 26.03 11.11
N GLU A 119 7.43 27.18 11.07
CA GLU A 119 6.04 27.30 11.47
C GLU A 119 5.28 28.29 10.57
N PHE A 120 4.03 27.96 10.28
CA PHE A 120 3.06 28.81 9.61
C PHE A 120 1.70 28.64 10.28
N ARG A 121 0.98 29.73 10.49
CA ARG A 121 -0.39 29.70 11.02
C ARG A 121 -1.30 30.63 10.23
N SER A 122 -2.48 30.12 9.92
CA SER A 122 -3.63 30.89 9.44
C SER A 122 -4.90 30.42 10.15
N GLU A 123 -6.03 31.04 9.85
CA GLU A 123 -7.33 30.61 10.38
C GLU A 123 -7.72 29.20 9.93
N ILE A 124 -7.10 28.69 8.86
CA ILE A 124 -7.52 27.44 8.21
C ILE A 124 -6.51 26.31 8.30
N VAL A 125 -5.23 26.61 8.58
CA VAL A 125 -4.20 25.59 8.75
C VAL A 125 -3.05 26.08 9.65
N SER A 126 -2.58 25.19 10.52
CA SER A 126 -1.31 25.34 11.23
C SER A 126 -0.31 24.31 10.70
N SER A 127 0.83 24.77 10.17
CA SER A 127 1.83 23.93 9.53
C SER A 127 3.18 24.05 10.24
N TYR A 128 3.89 22.92 10.33
CA TYR A 128 5.15 22.81 11.06
C TYR A 128 6.17 22.00 10.27
N ARG A 129 7.43 22.42 10.31
CA ARG A 129 8.56 21.55 9.98
C ARG A 129 8.92 20.72 11.20
N VAL A 130 8.91 19.41 11.05
CA VAL A 130 9.32 18.48 12.09
C VAL A 130 10.52 17.66 11.63
N LYS A 131 11.22 16.99 12.55
CA LYS A 131 12.41 16.20 12.19
C LYS A 131 12.11 15.12 11.16
N GLN A 132 10.88 14.60 11.20
CA GLN A 132 10.42 13.49 10.38
C GLN A 132 9.79 13.94 9.06
N GLY A 133 9.66 15.25 8.80
CA GLY A 133 9.04 15.77 7.60
C GLY A 133 8.27 17.07 7.83
N VAL A 134 7.02 17.10 7.40
CA VAL A 134 6.09 18.19 7.67
C VAL A 134 4.92 17.68 8.51
N LEU A 135 4.25 18.59 9.22
CA LEU A 135 3.03 18.32 9.97
C LEU A 135 2.04 19.44 9.66
N HIS A 136 0.82 19.07 9.28
CA HIS A 136 -0.22 20.04 8.99
C HIS A 136 -1.52 19.73 9.75
N ASN A 137 -1.98 20.70 10.54
CA ASN A 137 -3.23 20.65 11.27
C ASN A 137 -4.23 21.61 10.63
N PRO A 138 -5.14 21.15 9.76
CA PRO A 138 -6.22 21.96 9.20
C PRO A 138 -7.26 22.32 10.27
N ALA A 139 -8.09 23.32 10.01
CA ALA A 139 -9.14 23.75 10.94
C ALA A 139 -10.16 22.63 11.26
N SER A 140 -10.51 21.83 10.26
CA SER A 140 -11.30 20.60 10.42
C SER A 140 -10.37 19.38 10.55
N ASP A 141 -10.42 18.65 11.67
CA ASP A 141 -9.55 17.50 11.93
C ASP A 141 -10.02 16.17 11.29
N ARG A 142 -11.24 16.14 10.74
CA ARG A 142 -11.87 14.95 10.19
C ARG A 142 -12.86 15.25 9.08
N ARG A 143 -13.14 14.22 8.28
CA ARG A 143 -14.13 14.25 7.19
C ARG A 143 -15.55 13.99 7.69
N THR A 144 -16.50 14.82 7.25
CA THR A 144 -17.95 14.59 7.37
C THR A 144 -18.49 13.96 6.09
N THR A 145 -19.35 12.94 6.21
CA THR A 145 -19.99 12.27 5.06
C THR A 145 -21.46 12.61 4.92
N LYS A 146 -22.21 12.65 6.02
CA LYS A 146 -23.65 12.93 6.02
C LYS A 146 -23.94 14.30 5.41
N GLY A 147 -24.68 14.32 4.30
CA GLY A 147 -25.13 15.55 3.65
C GLY A 147 -24.03 16.38 3.00
N SER A 148 -22.83 15.84 2.79
CA SER A 148 -21.65 16.57 2.30
C SER A 148 -21.42 16.47 0.78
N PHE A 149 -22.14 15.60 0.07
CA PHE A 149 -21.91 15.37 -1.36
C PHE A 149 -23.11 15.86 -2.17
N HIS A 150 -22.90 16.96 -2.89
CA HIS A 150 -23.86 17.63 -3.74
C HIS A 150 -23.49 17.44 -5.22
N ILE A 151 -24.51 17.43 -6.08
CA ILE A 151 -24.34 17.25 -7.52
C ILE A 151 -25.19 18.27 -8.25
N THR A 152 -24.60 18.92 -9.24
CA THR A 152 -25.27 19.92 -10.08
C THR A 152 -26.24 19.25 -11.04
N GLU A 153 -27.41 19.85 -11.23
CA GLU A 153 -28.46 19.44 -12.18
C GLU A 153 -28.03 19.60 -13.64
N ASP A 154 -28.81 19.01 -14.57
CA ASP A 154 -28.63 19.09 -16.03
C ASP A 154 -27.32 18.49 -16.58
N GLY A 155 -26.78 17.49 -15.88
CA GLY A 155 -25.76 16.58 -16.39
C GLY A 155 -26.22 15.13 -16.33
N LEU A 156 -25.33 14.19 -15.99
CA LEU A 156 -25.72 12.80 -15.74
C LEU A 156 -26.71 12.68 -14.56
N PRO A 157 -27.58 11.66 -14.54
CA PRO A 157 -28.57 11.46 -13.47
C PRO A 157 -27.98 11.55 -12.06
N ILE A 158 -28.68 12.24 -11.16
CA ILE A 158 -28.26 12.45 -9.78
C ILE A 158 -28.73 11.26 -8.92
N PRO A 159 -27.83 10.53 -8.23
CA PRO A 159 -28.22 9.45 -7.34
C PRO A 159 -29.12 9.95 -6.19
N GLY A 160 -30.10 9.14 -5.78
CA GLY A 160 -31.12 9.54 -4.80
C GLY A 160 -30.59 9.80 -3.39
N ASP A 161 -29.34 9.43 -3.09
CA ASP A 161 -28.68 9.70 -1.81
C ASP A 161 -27.83 10.99 -1.81
N LYS A 162 -27.81 11.74 -2.93
CA LYS A 162 -27.07 13.00 -3.10
C LYS A 162 -28.03 14.18 -3.17
N LYS A 163 -27.56 15.35 -2.71
CA LYS A 163 -28.33 16.60 -2.83
C LYS A 163 -28.20 17.15 -4.26
N ALA A 164 -29.32 17.45 -4.91
CA ALA A 164 -29.35 18.09 -6.22
C ALA A 164 -29.24 19.61 -6.09
N VAL A 165 -28.34 20.21 -6.88
CA VAL A 165 -28.08 21.65 -6.83
C VAL A 165 -28.40 22.27 -8.19
N PRO A 166 -29.23 23.32 -8.25
CA PRO A 166 -29.49 24.03 -9.49
C PRO A 166 -28.21 24.55 -10.14
N ARG A 167 -28.13 24.51 -11.49
CA ARG A 167 -26.97 25.02 -12.24
C ARG A 167 -26.61 26.45 -11.87
N LYS A 168 -27.62 27.31 -11.64
CA LYS A 168 -27.45 28.70 -11.22
C LYS A 168 -26.65 28.82 -9.91
N ALA A 169 -26.94 27.96 -8.93
CA ALA A 169 -26.25 27.97 -7.65
C ALA A 169 -24.81 27.42 -7.77
N PHE A 170 -24.59 26.39 -8.59
CA PHE A 170 -23.24 25.94 -8.89
C PHE A 170 -22.39 27.03 -9.58
N ALA A 171 -22.96 27.74 -10.56
CA ALA A 171 -22.28 28.83 -11.24
C ALA A 171 -21.92 29.98 -10.28
N ALA A 172 -22.83 30.35 -9.37
CA ALA A 172 -22.55 31.32 -8.31
C ALA A 172 -21.42 30.85 -7.37
N MET A 173 -21.46 29.59 -6.91
CA MET A 173 -20.40 29.02 -6.08
C MET A 173 -19.05 28.99 -6.80
N LEU A 174 -19.03 28.63 -8.09
CA LEU A 174 -17.82 28.62 -8.89
C LEU A 174 -17.24 30.04 -9.02
N SER A 175 -18.10 31.06 -9.19
CA SER A 175 -17.67 32.46 -9.24
C SER A 175 -17.01 32.89 -7.94
N HIS A 176 -17.62 32.56 -6.80
CA HIS A 176 -17.01 32.81 -5.49
C HIS A 176 -15.75 31.97 -5.25
N ALA A 177 -15.68 30.74 -5.74
CA ALA A 177 -14.50 29.89 -5.62
C ALA A 177 -13.27 30.48 -6.36
N MET A 178 -13.49 31.15 -7.50
CA MET A 178 -12.43 31.84 -8.26
C MET A 178 -12.01 33.18 -7.66
N ASN A 179 -12.78 33.70 -6.69
CA ASN A 179 -12.53 34.98 -6.01
C ASN A 179 -12.37 34.81 -4.49
N PRO A 180 -11.38 34.02 -4.02
CA PRO A 180 -11.13 33.85 -2.59
C PRO A 180 -10.59 35.14 -1.94
N PRO A 181 -10.73 35.30 -0.61
CA PRO A 181 -10.16 36.43 0.11
C PRO A 181 -8.62 36.45 0.03
N GLU A 182 -8.01 37.63 0.11
CA GLU A 182 -6.56 37.81 -0.02
C GLU A 182 -5.74 37.00 0.99
N SER A 183 -6.26 36.82 2.21
CA SER A 183 -5.65 36.00 3.25
C SER A 183 -5.51 34.53 2.83
N LEU A 184 -6.48 34.01 2.08
CA LEU A 184 -6.47 32.64 1.57
C LEU A 184 -5.56 32.48 0.34
N LEU A 185 -5.34 33.56 -0.43
CA LEU A 185 -4.41 33.56 -1.56
C LEU A 185 -2.94 33.66 -1.14
N THR A 186 -2.66 34.05 0.10
CA THR A 186 -1.30 34.27 0.59
C THR A 186 -0.48 32.98 0.55
N ILE A 187 0.66 32.99 -0.14
CA ILE A 187 1.58 31.85 -0.21
C ILE A 187 2.41 31.79 1.09
N PRO A 188 2.38 30.68 1.85
CA PRO A 188 3.09 30.55 3.13
C PRO A 188 4.58 30.87 3.03
N PHE A 189 5.26 30.42 1.96
CA PHE A 189 6.67 30.72 1.68
C PHE A 189 7.05 32.19 1.84
N THR A 190 6.16 33.09 1.44
CA THR A 190 6.36 34.55 1.43
C THR A 190 5.65 35.28 2.56
N ALA A 191 5.04 34.57 3.51
CA ALA A 191 4.16 35.16 4.52
C ALA A 191 4.86 36.17 5.46
N GLU A 192 6.18 36.07 5.61
CA GLU A 192 7.00 36.95 6.45
C GLU A 192 7.51 38.20 5.72
N GLU A 193 7.28 38.31 4.41
CA GLU A 193 7.64 39.50 3.65
C GLU A 193 6.65 40.64 3.94
N GLU A 194 7.12 41.89 3.86
CA GLU A 194 6.25 43.08 4.02
C GLU A 194 5.06 43.05 3.04
N LYS A 195 5.29 42.51 1.85
CA LYS A 195 4.28 42.26 0.81
C LYS A 195 4.35 40.79 0.41
N PRO A 196 3.51 39.92 1.00
CA PRO A 196 3.51 38.50 0.64
C PRO A 196 2.93 38.28 -0.76
N ALA A 197 3.39 37.22 -1.43
CA ALA A 197 2.81 36.79 -2.69
C ALA A 197 1.40 36.23 -2.49
N ARG A 198 0.49 36.60 -3.40
CA ARG A 198 -0.93 36.23 -3.36
C ARG A 198 -1.36 35.72 -4.71
N MET A 199 -1.60 34.42 -4.82
CA MET A 199 -2.04 33.78 -6.06
C MET A 199 -2.59 32.37 -5.81
N PHE A 200 -3.25 31.82 -6.82
CA PHE A 200 -3.55 30.39 -6.86
C PHE A 200 -2.29 29.58 -7.15
N VAL A 201 -2.27 28.36 -6.62
CA VAL A 201 -1.32 27.30 -6.91
C VAL A 201 -2.06 26.21 -7.66
N SER A 202 -1.41 25.57 -8.63
CA SER A 202 -2.06 24.52 -9.40
C SER A 202 -1.17 23.32 -9.68
N LEU A 203 -1.78 22.15 -9.83
CA LEU A 203 -1.09 20.87 -10.04
C LEU A 203 -1.80 20.08 -11.14
N LEU A 204 -1.02 19.34 -11.93
CA LEU A 204 -1.52 18.32 -12.86
C LEU A 204 -1.24 16.94 -12.25
N LEU A 205 -2.25 16.06 -12.23
CA LEU A 205 -2.13 14.66 -11.84
C LEU A 205 -2.47 13.77 -13.04
N ARG A 206 -1.88 12.56 -13.08
CA ARG A 206 -2.17 11.51 -14.07
C ARG A 206 -2.52 10.18 -13.38
N PRO A 207 -3.59 10.12 -12.57
CA PRO A 207 -3.91 8.89 -11.85
C PRO A 207 -4.35 7.78 -12.80
N VAL A 208 -3.99 6.55 -12.44
CA VAL A 208 -4.35 5.34 -13.19
C VAL A 208 -5.85 5.09 -13.10
N VAL A 209 -6.44 4.69 -14.22
CA VAL A 209 -7.87 4.33 -14.35
C VAL A 209 -8.01 2.89 -14.83
N CYS A 210 -7.21 2.48 -15.82
CA CYS A 210 -7.17 1.10 -16.30
C CYS A 210 -5.72 0.58 -16.19
N PRO A 211 -5.47 -0.52 -15.47
CA PRO A 211 -4.15 -1.17 -15.46
C PRO A 211 -3.72 -1.60 -16.87
N GLU A 212 -2.42 -1.82 -17.05
CA GLU A 212 -1.89 -2.46 -18.26
C GLU A 212 -2.53 -3.85 -18.46
N ILE A 213 -2.91 -4.14 -19.71
CA ILE A 213 -3.32 -5.47 -20.16
C ILE A 213 -2.17 -6.07 -20.96
N PRO A 214 -1.42 -7.04 -20.42
CA PRO A 214 -0.22 -7.57 -21.05
C PRO A 214 -0.46 -8.00 -22.51
N GLY A 215 0.37 -7.46 -23.41
CA GLY A 215 0.31 -7.77 -24.84
C GLY A 215 -0.90 -7.20 -25.60
N MET A 216 -1.78 -6.42 -24.96
CA MET A 216 -2.96 -5.84 -25.62
C MET A 216 -3.02 -4.32 -25.53
N GLU A 217 -3.03 -3.77 -24.31
CA GLU A 217 -3.18 -2.32 -24.10
C GLU A 217 -2.26 -1.83 -22.97
N PRO A 218 -1.59 -0.68 -23.16
CA PRO A 218 -0.84 -0.07 -22.07
C PRO A 218 -1.80 0.48 -21.00
N GLU A 219 -1.22 0.78 -19.85
CA GLU A 219 -1.92 1.45 -18.76
C GLU A 219 -2.56 2.78 -19.22
N LYS A 220 -3.81 3.00 -18.81
CA LYS A 220 -4.56 4.23 -19.08
C LYS A 220 -4.70 5.07 -17.81
N THR A 221 -4.48 6.37 -17.98
CA THR A 221 -4.65 7.39 -16.94
C THR A 221 -5.72 8.38 -17.36
N MET A 222 -6.36 9.05 -16.40
CA MET A 222 -7.02 10.33 -16.68
C MET A 222 -6.07 11.48 -16.36
N GLU A 223 -6.45 12.72 -16.69
CA GLU A 223 -5.76 13.91 -16.20
C GLU A 223 -6.65 14.67 -15.22
N ILE A 224 -6.07 15.19 -14.13
CA ILE A 224 -6.79 16.01 -13.16
C ILE A 224 -6.02 17.31 -12.92
N ARG A 225 -6.71 18.44 -13.02
CA ARG A 225 -6.20 19.77 -12.62
C ARG A 225 -6.69 20.15 -11.24
N PHE A 226 -5.75 20.29 -10.31
CA PHE A 226 -6.01 20.81 -8.97
C PHE A 226 -5.70 22.30 -8.93
N PHE A 227 -6.63 23.08 -8.39
CA PHE A 227 -6.48 24.50 -8.08
C PHE A 227 -6.73 24.74 -6.60
N ALA A 228 -5.81 25.45 -5.97
CA ALA A 228 -5.94 25.85 -4.58
C ALA A 228 -5.42 27.29 -4.39
N PRO A 229 -6.06 28.10 -3.55
CA PRO A 229 -5.46 29.32 -3.04
C PRO A 229 -4.10 29.03 -2.38
N GLY A 230 -3.16 29.98 -2.44
CA GLY A 230 -1.79 29.80 -1.96
C GLY A 230 -1.65 29.25 -0.53
N ASN A 231 -2.55 29.64 0.37
CA ASN A 231 -2.55 29.23 1.78
C ASN A 231 -2.81 27.72 1.93
N LEU A 232 -3.39 27.08 0.91
CA LEU A 232 -3.76 25.66 0.89
C LEU A 232 -2.78 24.81 0.04
N VAL A 233 -1.57 25.30 -0.22
CA VAL A 233 -0.56 24.57 -1.01
C VAL A 233 -0.17 23.22 -0.39
N SER A 234 -0.32 23.04 0.92
CA SER A 234 -0.10 21.75 1.59
C SER A 234 -1.06 20.66 1.09
N ASN A 235 -2.27 21.01 0.66
CA ASN A 235 -3.20 20.06 0.05
C ASN A 235 -2.67 19.54 -1.30
N LEU A 236 -1.92 20.37 -2.03
CA LEU A 236 -1.31 19.98 -3.30
C LEU A 236 -0.05 19.14 -3.07
N ASP A 237 0.76 19.42 -2.03
CA ASP A 237 1.84 18.50 -1.57
C ASP A 237 1.25 17.13 -1.22
N PHE A 238 0.12 17.10 -0.51
CA PHE A 238 -0.55 15.86 -0.12
C PHE A 238 -0.96 15.01 -1.33
N VAL A 239 -1.70 15.56 -2.30
CA VAL A 239 -2.12 14.77 -3.48
C VAL A 239 -0.98 14.49 -4.45
N GLU A 240 0.01 15.39 -4.58
CA GLU A 240 1.25 15.13 -5.31
C GLU A 240 1.99 13.94 -4.71
N SER A 241 2.07 13.87 -3.38
CA SER A 241 2.76 12.81 -2.66
C SER A 241 2.09 11.44 -2.84
N ILE A 242 0.77 11.39 -3.04
CA ILE A 242 0.00 10.15 -3.20
C ILE A 242 -0.05 9.71 -4.67
N PHE A 243 -0.33 10.63 -5.60
CA PHE A 243 -0.65 10.30 -7.00
C PHE A 243 0.46 10.70 -8.00
N GLY A 244 1.49 11.41 -7.55
CA GLY A 244 2.61 11.87 -8.37
C GLY A 244 2.36 13.16 -9.14
N ASN A 245 3.43 13.90 -9.41
CA ASN A 245 3.39 15.13 -10.21
C ASN A 245 3.29 14.82 -11.72
N GLY A 246 2.24 15.33 -12.38
CA GLY A 246 1.98 15.17 -13.80
C GLY A 246 2.77 16.13 -14.72
N GLY A 247 3.58 17.03 -14.16
CA GLY A 247 4.44 17.95 -14.88
C GLY A 247 3.81 19.32 -15.14
N ASN A 248 4.42 20.08 -16.06
CA ASN A 248 3.97 21.41 -16.45
C ASN A 248 2.91 21.31 -17.57
N PRO A 249 1.62 21.59 -17.33
CA PRO A 249 0.57 21.38 -18.31
C PRO A 249 0.69 22.27 -19.56
N TYR A 250 1.52 23.31 -19.55
CA TYR A 250 1.78 24.16 -20.71
C TYR A 250 2.74 23.53 -21.74
N LEU A 251 3.43 22.44 -21.39
CA LEU A 251 4.33 21.76 -22.34
C LEU A 251 3.55 20.65 -23.08
N PRO A 252 3.68 20.55 -24.42
CA PRO A 252 2.96 19.54 -25.21
C PRO A 252 3.17 18.10 -24.72
N LYS A 253 4.37 17.76 -24.22
CA LYS A 253 4.66 16.43 -23.67
C LYS A 253 3.81 16.02 -22.46
N PHE A 254 3.12 16.98 -21.84
CA PHE A 254 2.23 16.75 -20.70
C PHE A 254 0.75 16.95 -21.07
N ASP A 255 0.44 17.23 -22.34
CA ASP A 255 -0.95 17.24 -22.83
C ASP A 255 -1.43 15.81 -23.06
N ALA A 256 -2.44 15.37 -22.29
CA ALA A 256 -2.99 14.03 -22.42
C ALA A 256 -3.57 13.73 -23.80
N ALA A 257 -4.08 14.74 -24.50
CA ALA A 257 -4.68 14.57 -25.82
C ALA A 257 -3.65 14.19 -26.91
N LEU A 258 -2.36 14.45 -26.67
CA LEU A 258 -1.28 14.02 -27.57
C LEU A 258 -0.79 12.60 -27.29
N ASP A 259 -1.18 12.02 -26.15
CA ASP A 259 -0.86 10.66 -25.71
C ASP A 259 -2.13 9.83 -25.54
N VAL A 260 -2.83 9.63 -26.67
CA VAL A 260 -4.09 8.87 -26.74
C VAL A 260 -3.91 7.40 -26.32
N GLU A 261 -2.69 6.87 -26.41
CA GLU A 261 -2.37 5.51 -25.99
C GLU A 261 -2.42 5.35 -24.48
N HIS A 262 -2.14 6.38 -23.68
CA HIS A 262 -2.10 6.28 -22.22
C HIS A 262 -3.16 7.15 -21.51
N TRP A 263 -4.09 7.75 -22.27
CA TRP A 263 -5.18 8.58 -21.75
C TRP A 263 -6.55 7.90 -21.96
N THR A 264 -7.44 8.03 -20.99
CA THR A 264 -8.83 7.54 -21.08
C THR A 264 -9.75 8.47 -21.87
N GLY A 265 -9.28 9.67 -22.26
CA GLY A 265 -10.12 10.71 -22.86
C GLY A 265 -10.87 11.57 -21.84
N HIS A 266 -10.63 11.39 -20.53
CA HIS A 266 -11.36 12.07 -19.46
C HIS A 266 -10.50 13.10 -18.73
N THR A 267 -11.12 14.23 -18.38
CA THR A 267 -10.50 15.37 -17.70
C THR A 267 -11.20 15.66 -16.38
N GLY A 268 -10.41 15.84 -15.33
CA GLY A 268 -10.88 16.21 -14.01
C GLY A 268 -10.43 17.62 -13.60
N CYS A 269 -11.24 18.28 -12.78
CA CYS A 269 -10.90 19.54 -12.13
C CYS A 269 -11.30 19.49 -10.65
N VAL A 270 -10.40 19.93 -9.77
CA VAL A 270 -10.68 20.07 -8.34
C VAL A 270 -10.28 21.47 -7.89
N ILE A 271 -11.19 22.16 -7.21
CA ILE A 271 -10.99 23.52 -6.71
C ILE A 271 -11.20 23.53 -5.20
N LEU A 272 -10.19 23.96 -4.43
CA LEU A 272 -10.32 24.18 -3.00
C LEU A 272 -10.88 25.59 -2.73
N ALA A 273 -12.03 25.67 -2.07
CA ALA A 273 -12.70 26.93 -1.77
C ALA A 273 -13.43 26.86 -0.41
N PRO A 274 -12.70 26.68 0.70
CA PRO A 274 -13.31 26.53 2.02
C PRO A 274 -14.10 27.75 2.50
N HIS A 275 -13.84 28.94 1.93
CA HIS A 275 -14.62 30.16 2.23
C HIS A 275 -16.08 30.06 1.79
N LEU A 276 -16.45 29.08 0.95
CA LEU A 276 -17.82 28.90 0.48
C LEU A 276 -18.83 28.56 1.58
N VAL A 277 -18.38 28.05 2.73
CA VAL A 277 -19.27 27.73 3.87
C VAL A 277 -19.91 28.99 4.49
N ASN A 278 -19.38 30.18 4.18
CA ASN A 278 -19.86 31.45 4.72
C ASN A 278 -20.93 32.14 3.86
N PHE A 279 -21.30 31.55 2.71
CA PHE A 279 -22.29 32.15 1.81
C PHE A 279 -23.70 31.69 2.17
N THR A 280 -24.66 32.62 2.08
CA THR A 280 -26.07 32.31 2.27
C THR A 280 -26.64 31.56 1.07
N LYS A 281 -27.68 30.77 1.31
CA LYS A 281 -28.47 30.13 0.26
C LYS A 281 -29.04 31.15 -0.73
N LYS A 282 -29.44 32.33 -0.23
CA LYS A 282 -29.98 33.43 -1.03
C LYS A 282 -28.94 34.03 -1.97
N GLU A 283 -27.73 34.34 -1.48
CA GLU A 283 -26.63 34.85 -2.31
C GLU A 283 -26.24 33.87 -3.43
N LEU A 284 -26.34 32.58 -3.15
CA LEU A 284 -26.10 31.52 -4.13
C LEU A 284 -27.30 31.27 -5.05
N GLY A 285 -28.36 32.08 -4.97
CA GLY A 285 -29.50 32.02 -5.89
C GLY A 285 -30.43 30.82 -5.70
N LEU A 286 -30.44 30.21 -4.50
CA LEU A 286 -31.45 29.19 -4.17
C LEU A 286 -32.83 29.84 -3.97
N PRO A 287 -33.93 29.11 -4.24
CA PRO A 287 -35.27 29.65 -4.12
C PRO A 287 -35.68 29.85 -2.66
N HIS A 288 -36.61 30.78 -2.43
CA HIS A 288 -37.34 30.85 -1.17
C HIS A 288 -38.15 29.55 -0.96
N TRP A 289 -38.39 29.17 0.29
CA TRP A 289 -39.07 27.93 0.66
C TRP A 289 -40.41 27.72 -0.07
N ASP A 290 -41.18 28.79 -0.23
CA ASP A 290 -42.49 28.74 -0.88
C ASP A 290 -42.42 28.47 -2.38
N GLU A 291 -41.30 28.82 -3.02
CA GLU A 291 -41.03 28.59 -4.45
C GLU A 291 -40.30 27.26 -4.70
N ALA A 292 -39.79 26.62 -3.64
CA ALA A 292 -39.04 25.38 -3.72
C ALA A 292 -39.92 24.15 -3.93
N ASN A 293 -39.46 23.22 -4.76
CA ASN A 293 -40.11 21.91 -4.92
C ASN A 293 -39.87 21.00 -3.70
N GLU A 294 -40.59 19.88 -3.61
CA GLU A 294 -40.48 18.95 -2.47
C GLU A 294 -39.07 18.42 -2.25
N ARG A 295 -38.33 18.13 -3.33
CA ARG A 295 -36.96 17.64 -3.26
C ARG A 295 -36.03 18.71 -2.68
N GLN A 296 -36.11 19.94 -3.19
CA GLN A 296 -35.32 21.07 -2.70
C GLN A 296 -35.55 21.31 -1.21
N ARG A 297 -36.81 21.27 -0.76
CA ARG A 297 -37.17 21.38 0.66
C ARG A 297 -36.57 20.26 1.50
N LYS A 298 -36.67 19.01 1.04
CA LYS A 298 -36.14 17.82 1.73
C LYS A 298 -34.61 17.85 1.84
N GLU A 299 -33.94 18.34 0.81
CA GLU A 299 -32.48 18.36 0.71
C GLU A 299 -31.85 19.65 1.27
N GLY A 300 -32.67 20.63 1.68
CA GLY A 300 -32.21 21.92 2.20
C GLY A 300 -31.69 22.88 1.12
N MET A 301 -32.11 22.70 -0.13
CA MET A 301 -31.76 23.51 -1.31
C MET A 301 -32.75 24.66 -1.53
N CYS A 302 -33.14 25.31 -0.42
CA CYS A 302 -34.01 26.48 -0.35
C CYS A 302 -33.82 27.14 1.03
N TRP A 303 -34.28 28.39 1.16
CA TRP A 303 -34.17 29.17 2.40
C TRP A 303 -35.52 29.71 2.87
N LYS A 304 -35.70 29.85 4.19
CA LYS A 304 -36.83 30.55 4.82
C LYS A 304 -36.41 31.91 5.35
N ALA A 305 -35.21 32.00 5.93
CA ALA A 305 -34.58 33.24 6.36
C ALA A 305 -33.40 33.60 5.43
N GLU A 306 -33.20 34.90 5.20
CA GLU A 306 -32.20 35.37 4.23
C GLU A 306 -30.75 35.09 4.65
N ASP A 307 -30.51 34.93 5.94
CA ASP A 307 -29.22 34.67 6.58
C ASP A 307 -28.87 33.18 6.67
N GLU A 308 -29.71 32.29 6.17
CA GLU A 308 -29.42 30.85 6.16
C GLU A 308 -28.19 30.54 5.30
N LEU A 309 -27.13 30.07 5.96
CA LEU A 309 -25.92 29.60 5.29
C LEU A 309 -26.19 28.36 4.44
N TYR A 310 -25.50 28.28 3.30
CA TYR A 310 -25.54 27.09 2.48
C TYR A 310 -24.97 25.89 3.24
N ASN A 311 -25.67 24.76 3.15
CA ASN A 311 -25.35 23.54 3.89
C ASN A 311 -25.16 23.78 5.40
N ASP A 312 -25.87 24.75 5.97
CA ASP A 312 -25.83 25.09 7.40
C ASP A 312 -24.41 25.47 7.88
N GLY A 313 -23.61 26.06 6.99
CA GLY A 313 -22.21 26.42 7.25
C GLY A 313 -21.27 25.22 7.39
N GLN A 314 -21.71 24.02 7.01
CA GLN A 314 -20.91 22.80 7.10
C GLN A 314 -20.16 22.51 5.80
N ALA A 315 -19.00 21.85 5.93
CA ALA A 315 -18.21 21.36 4.82
C ALA A 315 -19.04 20.55 3.79
N PHE A 316 -18.80 20.82 2.51
CA PHE A 316 -19.41 20.08 1.41
C PHE A 316 -18.46 19.97 0.22
N LYS A 317 -18.81 19.09 -0.71
CA LYS A 317 -18.33 19.09 -2.08
C LYS A 317 -19.50 19.19 -3.05
N ILE A 318 -19.30 19.91 -4.14
CA ILE A 318 -20.27 20.03 -5.22
C ILE A 318 -19.62 19.68 -6.55
N THR A 319 -20.26 18.79 -7.32
CA THR A 319 -19.72 18.26 -8.58
C THR A 319 -20.64 18.54 -9.76
N ALA A 320 -20.08 19.07 -10.85
CA ALA A 320 -20.70 19.12 -12.18
C ALA A 320 -19.99 18.13 -13.11
N ARG A 321 -20.77 17.34 -13.87
CA ARG A 321 -20.28 16.28 -14.77
C ARG A 321 -21.39 15.77 -15.68
N ASP A 322 -21.02 15.35 -16.87
CA ASP A 322 -21.92 14.65 -17.80
C ASP A 322 -21.19 13.62 -18.68
N GLU A 323 -21.78 13.18 -19.78
CA GLU A 323 -21.22 12.18 -20.70
C GLU A 323 -20.02 12.66 -21.53
N ARG A 324 -19.71 13.97 -21.54
CA ARG A 324 -18.60 14.53 -22.34
C ARG A 324 -17.21 14.22 -21.77
N GLY A 325 -17.14 13.56 -20.62
CA GLY A 325 -15.87 13.11 -20.04
C GLY A 325 -15.14 14.15 -19.20
N VAL A 326 -15.81 15.24 -18.80
CA VAL A 326 -15.26 16.26 -17.91
C VAL A 326 -16.01 16.29 -16.58
N ILE A 327 -15.27 16.21 -15.47
CA ILE A 327 -15.79 16.29 -14.10
C ILE A 327 -15.12 17.43 -13.34
N ILE A 328 -15.92 18.29 -12.72
CA ILE A 328 -15.45 19.45 -11.96
C ILE A 328 -16.03 19.36 -10.55
N THR A 329 -15.17 19.45 -9.54
CA THR A 329 -15.59 19.45 -8.14
C THR A 329 -15.00 20.63 -7.38
N ILE A 330 -15.85 21.33 -6.61
CA ILE A 330 -15.41 22.33 -5.62
C ILE A 330 -15.48 21.69 -4.23
N LEU A 331 -14.41 21.82 -3.46
CA LEU A 331 -14.31 21.35 -2.07
C LEU A 331 -14.36 22.56 -1.13
N ALA A 332 -15.41 22.64 -0.32
CA ALA A 332 -15.62 23.70 0.67
C ALA A 332 -15.06 23.31 2.06
N ASP A 333 -13.87 22.72 2.08
CA ASP A 333 -13.08 22.37 3.27
C ASP A 333 -11.63 22.07 2.83
N ASN A 334 -10.67 22.16 3.74
CA ASN A 334 -9.26 21.89 3.45
C ASN A 334 -8.70 20.63 4.13
N TYR A 335 -9.52 19.81 4.77
CA TYR A 335 -9.06 18.52 5.30
C TYR A 335 -8.59 17.61 4.15
N TYR A 336 -7.36 17.12 4.27
CA TYR A 336 -6.65 16.34 3.24
C TYR A 336 -7.43 15.13 2.71
N GLY A 337 -8.22 14.49 3.58
CA GLY A 337 -9.04 13.33 3.19
C GLY A 337 -10.07 13.63 2.09
N TYR A 338 -10.59 14.87 1.98
CA TYR A 338 -11.46 15.26 0.87
C TYR A 338 -10.71 15.27 -0.46
N CYS A 339 -9.47 15.77 -0.47
CA CYS A 339 -8.64 15.82 -1.68
C CYS A 339 -8.34 14.41 -2.21
N LYS A 340 -7.90 13.49 -1.33
CA LYS A 340 -7.67 12.08 -1.70
C LYS A 340 -8.93 11.40 -2.24
N LYS A 341 -10.06 11.57 -1.55
CA LYS A 341 -11.32 10.92 -1.96
C LYS A 341 -11.96 11.58 -3.18
N GLU A 342 -11.59 12.81 -3.52
CA GLU A 342 -12.02 13.43 -4.77
C GLU A 342 -11.27 12.88 -5.98
N VAL A 343 -9.95 12.65 -5.87
CA VAL A 343 -9.22 11.89 -6.90
C VAL A 343 -9.86 10.53 -7.13
N LYS A 344 -10.19 9.79 -6.05
CA LYS A 344 -10.96 8.54 -6.13
C LYS A 344 -12.27 8.69 -6.91
N THR A 345 -13.04 9.73 -6.59
CA THR A 345 -14.35 9.99 -7.24
C THR A 345 -14.18 10.21 -8.74
N GLN A 346 -13.16 10.97 -9.14
CA GLN A 346 -12.89 11.27 -10.55
C GLN A 346 -12.33 10.07 -11.32
N ILE A 347 -11.50 9.23 -10.68
CA ILE A 347 -11.09 7.93 -11.25
C ILE A 347 -12.33 7.05 -11.50
N GLY A 348 -13.25 6.96 -10.53
CA GLY A 348 -14.49 6.20 -10.68
C GLY A 348 -15.39 6.73 -11.80
N TYR A 349 -15.50 8.05 -11.95
CA TYR A 349 -16.20 8.66 -13.08
C TYR A 349 -15.54 8.29 -14.42
N SER A 350 -14.22 8.38 -14.50
CA SER A 350 -13.46 8.01 -15.70
C SER A 350 -13.60 6.53 -16.06
N ALA A 351 -13.52 5.64 -15.07
CA ALA A 351 -13.69 4.20 -15.26
C ALA A 351 -15.09 3.86 -15.80
N ASN A 352 -16.13 4.48 -15.24
CA ASN A 352 -17.53 4.28 -15.67
C ASN A 352 -17.76 4.67 -17.13
N LEU A 353 -17.17 5.78 -17.60
CA LEU A 353 -17.31 6.22 -18.99
C LEU A 353 -16.37 5.46 -19.94
N PHE A 354 -15.22 4.98 -19.45
CA PHE A 354 -14.28 4.18 -20.23
C PHE A 354 -14.82 2.77 -20.52
N GLY A 355 -15.62 2.22 -19.60
CA GLY A 355 -16.42 1.00 -19.81
C GLY A 355 -15.70 -0.34 -19.63
N LEU A 356 -14.36 -0.36 -19.63
CA LEU A 356 -13.57 -1.59 -19.41
C LEU A 356 -13.02 -1.72 -17.99
N ALA A 357 -12.89 -0.61 -17.28
CA ALA A 357 -12.20 -0.56 -16.00
C ALA A 357 -13.17 -0.35 -14.83
N GLU A 358 -12.75 -0.74 -13.64
CA GLU A 358 -13.45 -0.48 -12.39
C GLU A 358 -12.54 0.31 -11.44
N GLU A 359 -13.13 1.25 -10.71
CA GLU A 359 -12.51 1.87 -9.53
C GLU A 359 -13.06 1.19 -8.29
N GLU A 360 -12.18 0.70 -7.41
CA GLU A 360 -12.58 -0.10 -6.27
C GLU A 360 -12.06 0.46 -4.95
N HIS A 361 -12.91 0.42 -3.94
CA HIS A 361 -12.49 0.57 -2.54
C HIS A 361 -12.08 -0.79 -1.98
N ALA A 362 -10.85 -1.20 -2.27
CA ALA A 362 -10.35 -2.54 -1.99
C ALA A 362 -8.96 -2.54 -1.34
N GLY A 363 -8.70 -3.53 -0.50
CA GLY A 363 -7.36 -3.88 -0.04
C GLY A 363 -6.93 -5.18 -0.69
N GLY A 364 -5.62 -5.43 -0.75
CA GLY A 364 -5.13 -6.61 -1.45
C GLY A 364 -3.67 -6.92 -1.17
N ALA A 365 -3.33 -8.21 -1.23
CA ALA A 365 -1.97 -8.68 -1.02
C ALA A 365 -1.69 -9.94 -1.83
N LEU A 366 -0.49 -9.99 -2.42
CA LEU A 366 0.08 -11.22 -2.94
C LEU A 366 0.77 -11.96 -1.79
N ALA A 367 0.22 -13.11 -1.41
CA ALA A 367 0.65 -13.89 -0.25
C ALA A 367 1.42 -15.13 -0.68
N PHE A 368 2.69 -15.23 -0.29
CA PHE A 368 3.56 -16.37 -0.53
C PHE A 368 3.60 -17.27 0.71
N PRO A 369 3.16 -18.54 0.61
CA PRO A 369 3.24 -19.48 1.72
C PRO A 369 4.67 -19.66 2.23
N ARG A 370 4.82 -19.88 3.54
CA ARG A 370 6.12 -20.05 4.18
C ARG A 370 6.12 -21.25 5.11
N ARG A 371 7.31 -21.84 5.26
CA ARG A 371 7.53 -23.02 6.11
C ARG A 371 8.75 -22.82 7.01
N ASN A 372 8.65 -23.25 8.25
CA ASN A 372 9.77 -23.39 9.16
C ASN A 372 10.38 -24.79 8.99
N HIS A 373 11.58 -24.85 8.42
CA HIS A 373 12.33 -26.10 8.24
C HIS A 373 13.14 -26.48 9.49
N GLY A 374 13.26 -25.59 10.47
CA GLY A 374 14.03 -25.84 11.68
C GLY A 374 15.53 -25.73 11.42
N GLU A 375 16.28 -26.80 11.69
CA GLU A 375 17.74 -26.82 11.64
C GLU A 375 18.30 -27.42 10.34
N GLU A 376 17.46 -28.06 9.53
CA GLU A 376 17.88 -28.77 8.33
C GLU A 376 16.87 -28.65 7.18
N TYR A 377 17.38 -28.59 5.94
CA TYR A 377 16.57 -28.62 4.71
C TYR A 377 17.24 -29.45 3.61
N GLY A 378 16.44 -30.15 2.78
CA GLY A 378 16.91 -30.83 1.57
C GLY A 378 17.05 -32.37 1.62
N VAL A 379 16.65 -33.03 2.71
CA VAL A 379 16.69 -34.51 2.84
C VAL A 379 15.50 -35.21 2.18
N ASP A 380 14.38 -34.50 2.00
CA ASP A 380 13.16 -35.06 1.44
C ASP A 380 13.21 -35.04 -0.10
N SER A 381 12.90 -36.16 -0.74
CA SER A 381 12.90 -36.28 -2.20
C SER A 381 11.88 -35.37 -2.88
N ARG A 382 10.87 -34.87 -2.15
CA ARG A 382 9.89 -33.89 -2.64
C ARG A 382 10.44 -32.47 -2.80
N THR A 383 11.67 -32.20 -2.32
CA THR A 383 12.37 -30.92 -2.56
C THR A 383 13.05 -30.85 -3.93
N ARG A 384 12.94 -31.92 -4.72
CA ARG A 384 13.58 -32.10 -6.03
C ARG A 384 12.50 -32.27 -7.10
N ASP A 385 12.02 -31.15 -7.63
CA ASP A 385 11.17 -31.15 -8.83
C ASP A 385 12.06 -31.46 -10.04
N PRO A 386 11.89 -32.60 -10.73
CA PRO A 386 12.78 -33.02 -11.81
C PRO A 386 12.78 -32.05 -13.00
N ASN A 387 11.82 -31.13 -13.09
CA ASN A 387 11.69 -30.21 -14.21
C ASN A 387 12.62 -28.99 -14.12
N TYR A 388 13.37 -28.82 -13.03
CA TYR A 388 14.23 -27.66 -12.84
C TYR A 388 15.69 -28.06 -12.61
N SER A 389 16.63 -27.32 -13.21
CA SER A 389 18.06 -27.56 -13.01
C SER A 389 18.82 -26.24 -12.87
N PHE A 390 19.99 -26.30 -12.21
CA PHE A 390 20.84 -25.11 -12.09
C PHE A 390 21.43 -24.70 -13.45
N GLU A 391 21.72 -25.68 -14.29
CA GLU A 391 22.21 -25.50 -15.65
C GLU A 391 21.20 -24.72 -16.50
N GLU A 392 19.91 -25.07 -16.41
CA GLU A 392 18.83 -24.36 -17.09
C GLU A 392 18.65 -22.93 -16.56
N LEU A 393 18.68 -22.75 -15.22
CA LEU A 393 18.64 -21.43 -14.60
C LEU A 393 19.77 -20.53 -15.14
N VAL A 394 21.00 -21.05 -15.25
CA VAL A 394 22.15 -20.31 -15.79
C VAL A 394 21.98 -20.05 -17.28
N LYS A 395 21.45 -21.00 -18.06
CA LYS A 395 21.19 -20.83 -19.48
C LYS A 395 20.19 -19.69 -19.73
N ASN A 396 19.11 -19.64 -18.95
CA ASN A 396 18.03 -18.68 -19.14
C ASN A 396 18.34 -17.30 -18.51
N TYR A 397 19.03 -17.26 -17.37
CA TYR A 397 19.20 -16.05 -16.55
C TYR A 397 20.66 -15.71 -16.22
N GLY A 398 21.63 -16.33 -16.89
CA GLY A 398 23.06 -16.17 -16.61
C GLY A 398 23.57 -14.72 -16.67
N SER A 399 22.93 -13.85 -17.44
CA SER A 399 23.26 -12.43 -17.55
C SER A 399 23.02 -11.66 -16.23
N LEU A 400 22.05 -12.09 -15.42
CA LEU A 400 21.69 -11.47 -14.14
C LEU A 400 22.65 -11.84 -13.02
N MET A 401 23.46 -12.88 -13.22
CA MET A 401 24.23 -13.50 -12.15
C MET A 401 25.72 -13.62 -12.48
N ARG A 402 26.51 -13.82 -11.42
CA ARG A 402 27.93 -14.17 -11.48
C ARG A 402 28.09 -15.62 -11.05
N VAL A 403 28.15 -16.51 -12.04
CA VAL A 403 28.30 -17.96 -11.85
C VAL A 403 29.66 -18.28 -11.23
N LYS A 404 29.69 -19.23 -10.31
CA LYS A 404 30.87 -19.67 -9.57
C LYS A 404 31.21 -21.12 -9.91
N LYS A 405 32.50 -21.44 -9.92
CA LYS A 405 33.03 -22.77 -10.28
C LYS A 405 32.37 -23.92 -9.50
N LYS A 406 32.08 -23.69 -8.21
CA LYS A 406 31.43 -24.67 -7.32
C LYS A 406 29.98 -25.03 -7.70
N GLY A 407 29.36 -24.38 -8.69
CA GLY A 407 27.99 -24.68 -9.11
C GLY A 407 26.92 -23.91 -8.33
N TYR A 408 27.17 -22.62 -8.09
CA TYR A 408 26.20 -21.68 -7.53
C TYR A 408 26.44 -20.30 -8.20
N ALA A 409 25.54 -19.34 -8.02
CA ALA A 409 25.74 -17.99 -8.55
C ALA A 409 25.33 -16.91 -7.55
N ILE A 410 25.79 -15.69 -7.77
CA ILE A 410 25.44 -14.51 -6.96
C ILE A 410 24.80 -13.49 -7.90
N ASP A 411 23.66 -12.92 -7.52
CA ASP A 411 23.01 -11.87 -8.30
C ASP A 411 23.91 -10.63 -8.43
N ARG A 412 23.89 -9.99 -9.61
CA ARG A 412 24.74 -8.84 -9.91
C ARG A 412 24.24 -7.54 -9.27
N LYS A 413 22.92 -7.37 -9.14
CA LYS A 413 22.27 -6.19 -8.57
C LYS A 413 22.11 -6.32 -7.05
N PHE A 414 21.84 -7.52 -6.57
CA PHE A 414 21.58 -7.83 -5.16
C PHE A 414 22.54 -8.90 -4.64
N PRO A 415 23.76 -8.53 -4.19
CA PRO A 415 24.80 -9.50 -3.78
C PRO A 415 24.43 -10.42 -2.59
N ASP A 416 23.30 -10.17 -1.93
CA ASP A 416 22.74 -11.02 -0.89
C ASP A 416 21.89 -12.18 -1.44
N VAL A 417 21.50 -12.13 -2.72
CA VAL A 417 20.79 -13.19 -3.43
C VAL A 417 21.80 -14.17 -4.03
N ILE A 418 21.67 -15.43 -3.63
CA ILE A 418 22.56 -16.53 -4.00
C ILE A 418 21.71 -17.64 -4.64
N TYR A 419 21.97 -17.92 -5.91
CA TYR A 419 21.33 -19.03 -6.63
C TYR A 419 22.08 -20.33 -6.34
N VAL A 420 21.36 -21.33 -5.87
CA VAL A 420 21.88 -22.64 -5.45
C VAL A 420 21.24 -23.75 -6.27
N PRO A 421 21.87 -24.93 -6.42
CA PRO A 421 21.26 -26.05 -7.11
C PRO A 421 20.05 -26.59 -6.34
N GLN A 422 19.18 -27.33 -7.03
CA GLN A 422 17.97 -27.85 -6.40
C GLN A 422 18.28 -28.98 -5.41
N ASP A 423 19.11 -29.94 -5.83
CA ASP A 423 19.56 -31.01 -4.96
C ASP A 423 20.70 -30.52 -4.06
N LEU A 424 20.33 -30.10 -2.85
CA LEU A 424 21.26 -29.63 -1.82
C LEU A 424 20.83 -30.10 -0.43
N ARG A 425 21.71 -29.95 0.54
CA ARG A 425 21.45 -30.08 1.97
C ARG A 425 21.92 -28.83 2.70
N MET A 426 21.05 -28.21 3.48
CA MET A 426 21.37 -27.09 4.36
C MET A 426 21.36 -27.56 5.81
N ASP A 427 22.45 -27.30 6.54
CA ASP A 427 22.60 -27.63 7.96
C ASP A 427 22.90 -26.33 8.73
N LEU A 428 21.95 -25.94 9.59
CA LEU A 428 22.00 -24.72 10.39
C LEU A 428 23.13 -24.76 11.43
N ASN A 429 23.32 -25.91 12.08
CA ASN A 429 24.27 -26.06 13.17
C ASN A 429 25.71 -26.04 12.64
N LYS A 430 25.96 -26.72 11.51
CA LYS A 430 27.26 -26.68 10.83
C LYS A 430 27.46 -25.40 10.02
N GLN A 431 26.39 -24.64 9.77
CA GLN A 431 26.38 -23.46 8.88
C GLN A 431 26.87 -23.79 7.47
N ILE A 432 26.42 -24.91 6.90
CA ILE A 432 26.88 -25.40 5.59
C ILE A 432 25.69 -25.64 4.67
N ILE A 433 25.87 -25.26 3.41
CA ILE A 433 25.05 -25.72 2.28
C ILE A 433 25.94 -26.61 1.44
N SER A 434 25.50 -27.83 1.14
CA SER A 434 26.28 -28.81 0.39
C SER A 434 25.46 -29.49 -0.70
N TRP A 435 26.10 -29.85 -1.80
CA TRP A 435 25.50 -30.57 -2.93
C TRP A 435 26.57 -31.39 -3.66
N TRP A 436 26.14 -32.26 -4.56
CA TRP A 436 27.05 -32.98 -5.44
C TRP A 436 27.10 -32.29 -6.81
N LYS A 437 28.29 -32.21 -7.39
CA LYS A 437 28.51 -31.73 -8.75
C LYS A 437 29.64 -32.55 -9.36
N ASP A 438 29.40 -33.13 -10.53
CA ASP A 438 30.39 -33.94 -11.26
C ASP A 438 31.03 -35.06 -10.40
N GLY A 439 30.24 -35.66 -9.51
CA GLY A 439 30.71 -36.69 -8.57
C GLY A 439 31.49 -36.17 -7.36
N GLU A 440 31.73 -34.86 -7.25
CA GLU A 440 32.41 -34.24 -6.11
C GLU A 440 31.44 -33.50 -5.19
N LYS A 441 31.67 -33.59 -3.88
CA LYS A 441 30.89 -32.86 -2.87
C LYS A 441 31.35 -31.40 -2.81
N GLN A 442 30.45 -30.48 -3.14
CA GLN A 442 30.64 -29.04 -3.06
C GLN A 442 30.00 -28.47 -1.80
N GLN A 443 30.54 -27.34 -1.33
CA GLN A 443 29.97 -26.63 -0.18
C GLN A 443 30.23 -25.12 -0.19
N ILE A 444 29.27 -24.39 0.38
CA ILE A 444 29.35 -22.98 0.76
C ILE A 444 28.82 -22.78 2.19
N ARG A 445 29.13 -21.63 2.78
CA ARG A 445 28.70 -21.28 4.13
C ARG A 445 27.27 -20.74 4.12
N LEU A 446 26.41 -21.29 4.99
CA LEU A 446 25.09 -20.75 5.31
C LEU A 446 25.25 -19.53 6.24
N GLN A 447 24.63 -18.41 5.89
CA GLN A 447 24.81 -17.11 6.57
C GLN A 447 23.48 -16.38 6.75
N PRO A 448 23.27 -15.68 7.88
CA PRO A 448 22.20 -14.69 8.03
C PRO A 448 22.29 -13.57 6.98
N GLY A 449 21.14 -12.99 6.63
CA GLY A 449 21.06 -11.89 5.66
C GLY A 449 21.22 -12.29 4.19
N LYS A 450 21.61 -13.54 3.92
CA LYS A 450 21.63 -14.11 2.56
C LYS A 450 20.31 -14.80 2.22
N ILE A 451 19.95 -14.70 0.95
CA ILE A 451 18.74 -15.26 0.36
C ILE A 451 19.15 -16.34 -0.63
N TYR A 452 18.85 -17.60 -0.33
CA TYR A 452 19.20 -18.72 -1.19
C TYR A 452 18.00 -19.10 -2.07
N ILE A 453 18.16 -19.01 -3.38
CA ILE A 453 17.09 -19.27 -4.35
C ILE A 453 17.41 -20.57 -5.11
N GLN A 454 16.51 -21.54 -5.05
CA GLN A 454 16.57 -22.76 -5.85
C GLN A 454 16.07 -22.50 -7.28
N PRO A 455 16.39 -23.39 -8.26
CA PRO A 455 16.02 -23.19 -9.66
C PRO A 455 14.50 -23.09 -9.92
N ASN A 456 13.69 -23.70 -9.07
CA ASN A 456 12.22 -23.60 -9.10
C ASN A 456 11.66 -22.32 -8.41
N GLY A 457 12.54 -21.37 -8.06
CA GLY A 457 12.19 -20.12 -7.38
C GLY A 457 12.00 -20.23 -5.86
N TYR A 458 12.06 -21.44 -5.28
CA TYR A 458 11.89 -21.62 -3.83
C TYR A 458 13.00 -20.88 -3.08
N LYS A 459 12.61 -20.03 -2.13
CA LYS A 459 13.51 -19.18 -1.36
C LYS A 459 13.78 -19.79 0.01
N ILE A 460 15.03 -19.84 0.46
CA ILE A 460 15.42 -20.23 1.82
C ILE A 460 16.26 -19.14 2.48
N GLU A 461 15.96 -18.84 3.74
CA GLU A 461 16.68 -17.85 4.55
C GLU A 461 16.96 -18.38 5.96
N MET A 462 18.12 -18.02 6.51
CA MET A 462 18.45 -18.22 7.93
C MET A 462 17.91 -17.04 8.75
N LYS A 463 16.87 -17.27 9.59
CA LYS A 463 16.22 -16.23 10.41
C LYS A 463 16.29 -16.52 11.90
N LYS A 464 16.47 -15.48 12.71
CA LYS A 464 16.41 -15.55 14.16
C LYS A 464 14.96 -15.80 14.61
N HIS A 465 14.78 -16.61 15.64
CA HIS A 465 13.47 -16.80 16.26
C HIS A 465 13.08 -15.51 17.03
N PRO A 466 11.88 -14.93 16.83
CA PRO A 466 11.53 -13.65 17.47
C PRO A 466 11.43 -13.75 18.99
N GLY A 467 10.91 -14.87 19.52
CA GLY A 467 10.74 -15.12 20.96
C GLY A 467 11.77 -16.04 21.62
N ALA A 468 12.87 -16.41 20.94
CA ALA A 468 13.85 -17.34 21.50
C ALA A 468 15.27 -17.05 20.98
N PRO A 469 16.33 -17.38 21.74
CA PRO A 469 17.72 -17.17 21.31
C PRO A 469 18.20 -18.24 20.31
N SER A 470 17.34 -18.69 19.40
CA SER A 470 17.62 -19.71 18.39
C SER A 470 17.46 -19.18 16.98
N TRP A 471 18.01 -19.91 16.01
CA TRP A 471 17.88 -19.64 14.58
C TRP A 471 17.11 -20.77 13.90
N ARG A 472 16.55 -20.48 12.72
CA ARG A 472 15.81 -21.44 11.92
C ARG A 472 15.99 -21.16 10.43
N LEU A 473 15.88 -22.20 9.63
CA LEU A 473 15.70 -22.11 8.19
C LEU A 473 14.23 -21.85 7.88
N VAL A 474 13.95 -20.78 7.15
CA VAL A 474 12.60 -20.44 6.68
C VAL A 474 12.58 -20.50 5.18
N GLY A 475 11.67 -21.30 4.64
CA GLY A 475 11.42 -21.34 3.21
C GLY A 475 10.18 -20.55 2.81
N THR A 476 10.17 -19.97 1.62
CA THR A 476 9.03 -19.26 1.00
C THR A 476 8.78 -19.87 -0.38
N ASP A 477 7.53 -20.24 -0.66
CA ASP A 477 7.11 -20.76 -1.97
C ASP A 477 7.27 -19.66 -3.05
N ALA A 478 7.59 -20.07 -4.28
CA ALA A 478 7.80 -19.17 -5.40
C ALA A 478 6.49 -18.61 -5.97
N GLU A 479 5.43 -19.41 -5.91
CA GLU A 479 4.09 -19.06 -6.35
C GLU A 479 3.27 -18.59 -5.15
N GLY A 480 2.59 -17.46 -5.32
CA GLY A 480 1.74 -16.84 -4.30
C GLY A 480 0.28 -16.81 -4.72
N THR A 481 -0.59 -16.55 -3.75
CA THR A 481 -2.01 -16.31 -4.01
C THR A 481 -2.28 -14.81 -3.93
N TYR A 482 -2.84 -14.25 -4.99
CA TYR A 482 -3.33 -12.88 -4.97
C TYR A 482 -4.68 -12.83 -4.22
N CYS A 483 -4.70 -12.19 -3.06
CA CYS A 483 -5.91 -12.00 -2.28
C CYS A 483 -6.45 -10.58 -2.49
N HIS A 484 -7.65 -10.47 -3.06
CA HIS A 484 -8.37 -9.22 -3.27
C HIS A 484 -9.55 -9.09 -2.28
N LYS A 485 -9.68 -7.95 -1.61
CA LYS A 485 -10.72 -7.70 -0.59
C LYS A 485 -11.46 -6.38 -0.88
N PRO A 486 -12.48 -6.40 -1.76
CA PRO A 486 -13.26 -5.22 -2.13
C PRO A 486 -14.40 -4.92 -1.15
N SER A 487 -15.08 -3.79 -1.36
CA SER A 487 -16.40 -3.45 -0.81
C SER A 487 -16.55 -3.68 0.70
N THR A 488 -15.48 -3.41 1.45
CA THR A 488 -15.43 -3.66 2.88
C THR A 488 -15.76 -2.39 3.66
N VAL A 489 -16.83 -2.43 4.45
CA VAL A 489 -17.22 -1.31 5.33
C VAL A 489 -16.16 -1.00 6.38
N SER A 490 -16.15 0.23 6.90
CA SER A 490 -15.27 0.61 8.01
C SER A 490 -15.43 -0.34 9.20
N GLY A 491 -14.33 -0.82 9.76
CA GLY A 491 -14.31 -1.87 10.79
C GLY A 491 -14.31 -3.31 10.25
N GLY A 492 -14.60 -3.54 8.96
CA GLY A 492 -14.53 -4.87 8.32
C GLY A 492 -13.10 -5.36 8.01
N GLY A 493 -12.09 -4.58 8.36
CA GLY A 493 -10.68 -4.94 8.25
C GLY A 493 -10.16 -5.06 6.82
N LYS A 494 -10.46 -4.08 5.96
CA LYS A 494 -9.98 -4.04 4.56
C LYS A 494 -8.45 -4.18 4.50
N SER A 495 -7.72 -3.31 5.19
CA SER A 495 -6.25 -3.27 5.18
C SER A 495 -5.59 -4.45 5.90
N GLU A 496 -6.33 -5.14 6.79
CA GLU A 496 -5.84 -6.34 7.51
C GLU A 496 -5.40 -7.46 6.56
N ILE A 497 -5.94 -7.50 5.33
CA ILE A 497 -5.51 -8.49 4.32
C ILE A 497 -4.02 -8.39 3.99
N SER A 498 -3.43 -7.20 4.11
CA SER A 498 -2.02 -6.93 3.83
C SER A 498 -1.15 -6.78 5.09
N LYS A 499 -1.75 -6.47 6.26
CA LYS A 499 -1.04 -6.32 7.55
C LYS A 499 -0.29 -7.57 7.99
N SER A 500 0.88 -7.41 8.60
CA SER A 500 1.70 -8.53 9.06
C SER A 500 0.99 -9.37 10.14
N LEU A 501 0.90 -10.68 9.92
CA LEU A 501 0.39 -11.62 10.94
C LEU A 501 1.39 -11.81 12.09
N ASN A 502 2.69 -11.53 11.87
CA ASN A 502 3.73 -11.76 12.89
C ASN A 502 3.49 -10.95 14.16
N ASP A 503 2.88 -9.77 14.05
CA ASP A 503 2.58 -8.90 15.19
C ASP A 503 1.47 -9.46 16.08
N ALA A 504 0.65 -10.39 15.55
CA ALA A 504 -0.37 -11.11 16.30
C ALA A 504 0.11 -12.47 16.86
N VAL A 505 1.33 -12.92 16.52
CA VAL A 505 1.88 -14.19 17.00
C VAL A 505 2.33 -14.05 18.45
N ILE A 506 1.79 -14.91 19.31
CA ILE A 506 2.19 -15.02 20.71
C ILE A 506 3.29 -16.09 20.80
N TYR A 507 4.45 -15.70 21.32
CA TYR A 507 5.55 -16.63 21.61
C TYR A 507 5.54 -16.98 23.10
N SER A 508 5.24 -18.25 23.41
CA SER A 508 5.07 -18.72 24.79
C SER A 508 5.67 -20.12 24.96
N PRO A 509 6.02 -20.56 26.19
CA PRO A 509 6.48 -21.93 26.43
C PRO A 509 5.48 -22.98 25.93
N LEU A 510 6.01 -24.11 25.47
CA LEU A 510 5.22 -25.31 25.21
C LEU A 510 4.84 -25.95 26.55
N PHE A 511 3.55 -26.20 26.74
CA PHE A 511 3.03 -26.78 27.97
C PHE A 511 2.91 -28.30 27.88
N VAL A 512 3.26 -28.98 28.97
CA VAL A 512 3.01 -30.41 29.24
C VAL A 512 2.12 -30.54 30.46
N ASP A 513 1.37 -31.63 30.53
CA ASP A 513 0.53 -31.91 31.69
C ASP A 513 1.38 -32.56 32.79
N GLU A 514 1.68 -33.84 32.63
CA GLU A 514 2.64 -34.58 33.43
C GLU A 514 3.74 -35.11 32.50
N LEU A 515 4.97 -34.61 32.64
CA LEU A 515 6.04 -34.87 31.67
C LEU A 515 6.26 -36.37 31.44
N GLN A 516 6.43 -37.17 32.49
CA GLN A 516 6.76 -38.60 32.33
C GLN A 516 5.63 -39.37 31.63
N ALA A 517 4.37 -39.18 32.06
CA ALA A 517 3.22 -39.81 31.42
C ALA A 517 3.03 -39.36 29.96
N ASP A 518 3.24 -38.08 29.66
CA ASP A 518 3.18 -37.57 28.30
C ASP A 518 4.35 -38.16 27.44
N LEU A 519 5.56 -38.33 27.99
CA LEU A 519 6.71 -38.96 27.32
C LEU A 519 6.53 -40.47 27.06
N ASP A 520 5.79 -41.17 27.92
CA ASP A 520 5.42 -42.57 27.69
C ASP A 520 4.49 -42.71 26.48
N ARG A 521 3.48 -41.86 26.36
CA ARG A 521 2.63 -41.80 25.16
C ARG A 521 3.41 -41.44 23.90
N VAL A 522 4.41 -40.56 24.00
CA VAL A 522 5.28 -40.23 22.85
C VAL A 522 6.11 -41.44 22.43
N GLN A 523 6.62 -42.22 23.38
CA GLN A 523 7.40 -43.42 23.08
C GLN A 523 6.54 -44.48 22.38
N GLU A 524 5.30 -44.70 22.81
CA GLU A 524 4.34 -45.58 22.12
C GLU A 524 4.17 -45.19 20.65
N ILE A 525 4.10 -43.89 20.35
CA ILE A 525 4.02 -43.38 18.99
C ILE A 525 5.31 -43.69 18.21
N PHE A 526 6.49 -43.45 18.80
CA PHE A 526 7.76 -43.70 18.10
C PHE A 526 8.05 -45.18 17.84
N ASP A 527 7.53 -46.07 18.68
CA ASP A 527 7.72 -47.51 18.56
C ASP A 527 6.65 -48.21 17.72
N ARG A 528 5.55 -47.52 17.41
CA ARG A 528 4.46 -48.08 16.59
C ARG A 528 4.94 -48.51 15.21
N ASP A 529 4.41 -49.64 14.73
CA ASP A 529 4.55 -50.05 13.34
C ASP A 529 3.58 -49.25 12.44
N TYR A 530 4.15 -48.60 11.42
CA TYR A 530 3.42 -47.75 10.48
C TYR A 530 3.22 -48.42 9.11
N THR A 531 3.64 -49.66 8.93
CA THR A 531 3.60 -50.35 7.63
C THR A 531 2.20 -50.69 7.15
N ASN A 532 1.24 -50.84 8.07
CA ASN A 532 -0.15 -51.22 7.80
C ASN A 532 -1.14 -50.05 7.73
N ARG A 533 -0.66 -48.80 7.72
CA ARG A 533 -1.53 -47.60 7.86
C ARG A 533 -2.33 -47.23 6.60
N PHE A 534 -1.88 -47.63 5.42
CA PHE A 534 -2.52 -47.24 4.16
C PHE A 534 -3.58 -48.26 3.75
N LYS A 535 -4.63 -47.77 3.08
CA LYS A 535 -5.53 -48.64 2.31
C LYS A 535 -4.74 -49.26 1.13
N PRO A 536 -5.11 -50.46 0.65
CA PRO A 536 -4.36 -51.19 -0.38
C PRO A 536 -4.01 -50.36 -1.63
N GLU A 537 -4.93 -49.50 -2.07
CA GLU A 537 -4.79 -48.62 -3.23
C GLU A 537 -3.80 -47.46 -3.01
N HIS A 538 -3.44 -47.14 -1.77
CA HIS A 538 -2.57 -46.01 -1.40
C HIS A 538 -1.18 -46.42 -0.89
N VAL A 539 -0.84 -47.72 -0.91
CA VAL A 539 0.44 -48.23 -0.36
C VAL A 539 1.68 -47.60 -1.01
N HIS A 540 1.56 -47.16 -2.27
CA HIS A 540 2.63 -46.51 -3.04
C HIS A 540 2.94 -45.06 -2.62
N GLU A 541 2.12 -44.45 -1.75
CA GLU A 541 2.31 -43.05 -1.32
C GLU A 541 3.52 -42.82 -0.40
N ASP A 542 4.08 -43.88 0.19
CA ASP A 542 5.33 -43.81 0.95
C ASP A 542 6.41 -44.65 0.29
N ARG A 543 7.54 -43.99 -0.04
CA ARG A 543 8.71 -44.63 -0.65
C ARG A 543 9.31 -45.75 0.22
N ASP A 544 9.16 -45.64 1.54
CA ASP A 544 9.60 -46.65 2.49
C ASP A 544 8.79 -46.49 3.78
N PRO A 545 7.81 -47.39 4.02
CA PRO A 545 6.94 -47.33 5.18
C PRO A 545 7.61 -47.79 6.48
N THR A 546 8.80 -48.38 6.43
CA THR A 546 9.53 -48.90 7.60
C THR A 546 10.30 -47.81 8.36
N ARG A 547 10.53 -46.66 7.73
CA ARG A 547 11.26 -45.53 8.33
C ARG A 547 10.59 -45.07 9.61
N LYS A 548 11.27 -45.21 10.75
CA LYS A 548 10.75 -44.71 12.04
C LYS A 548 10.61 -43.18 12.05
N PRO A 549 9.70 -42.61 12.89
CA PRO A 549 9.52 -41.16 12.96
C PRO A 549 10.82 -40.37 13.19
N LEU A 550 11.70 -40.84 14.09
CA LEU A 550 12.96 -40.16 14.43
C LEU A 550 14.09 -40.34 13.40
N SER A 551 13.92 -41.17 12.36
CA SER A 551 14.94 -41.38 11.32
C SER A 551 15.34 -40.07 10.64
N GLU A 552 16.65 -39.85 10.40
CA GLU A 552 17.14 -38.69 9.64
C GLU A 552 16.58 -38.64 8.22
N GLU A 553 16.23 -39.79 7.65
CA GLU A 553 15.62 -39.88 6.32
C GLU A 553 14.13 -39.52 6.29
N ARG A 554 13.55 -39.15 7.45
CA ARG A 554 12.15 -38.74 7.59
C ARG A 554 12.10 -37.27 7.99
N SER A 555 11.55 -36.42 7.13
CA SER A 555 11.42 -34.97 7.39
C SER A 555 10.36 -34.68 8.45
N LEU A 556 10.45 -33.54 9.14
CA LEU A 556 9.40 -33.10 10.09
C LEU A 556 8.02 -33.05 9.42
N GLY A 557 7.93 -32.49 8.21
CA GLY A 557 6.68 -32.44 7.45
C GLY A 557 6.11 -33.82 7.14
N SER A 558 6.95 -34.82 6.84
CA SER A 558 6.48 -36.19 6.64
C SER A 558 5.96 -36.85 7.92
N VAL A 559 6.53 -36.52 9.10
CA VAL A 559 5.99 -36.97 10.40
C VAL A 559 4.65 -36.29 10.71
N ILE A 560 4.48 -35.01 10.33
CA ILE A 560 3.17 -34.34 10.42
C ILE A 560 2.14 -35.08 9.55
N LYS A 561 2.46 -35.39 8.28
CA LYS A 561 1.56 -36.18 7.41
C LYS A 561 1.26 -37.56 8.01
N LEU A 562 2.25 -38.23 8.57
CA LEU A 562 2.10 -39.54 9.22
C LEU A 562 1.07 -39.50 10.36
N LEU A 563 1.02 -38.39 11.10
CA LEU A 563 0.21 -38.21 12.30
C LEU A 563 -1.00 -37.28 12.09
N THR A 564 -1.44 -37.10 10.84
CA THR A 564 -2.64 -36.34 10.49
C THR A 564 -3.63 -37.26 9.79
N PRO A 565 -4.89 -37.37 10.24
CA PRO A 565 -5.89 -38.20 9.59
C PRO A 565 -6.00 -37.93 8.09
N SER A 566 -6.18 -38.99 7.30
CA SER A 566 -6.19 -38.92 5.83
C SER A 566 -7.11 -39.96 5.23
N SER A 567 -7.77 -39.62 4.12
CA SER A 567 -8.59 -40.56 3.35
C SER A 567 -7.80 -41.77 2.83
N SER A 568 -6.48 -41.59 2.60
CA SER A 568 -5.57 -42.65 2.17
C SER A 568 -5.27 -43.69 3.26
N TYR A 569 -5.52 -43.37 4.53
CA TYR A 569 -5.27 -44.27 5.65
C TYR A 569 -6.45 -45.20 5.94
N THR A 570 -6.18 -46.33 6.58
CA THR A 570 -7.22 -47.23 7.09
C THR A 570 -8.05 -46.54 8.18
N ASP A 571 -9.31 -46.94 8.31
CA ASP A 571 -10.23 -46.31 9.27
C ASP A 571 -9.74 -46.53 10.72
N GLU A 572 -9.24 -47.74 11.02
CA GLU A 572 -8.60 -48.06 12.31
C GLU A 572 -7.41 -47.13 12.63
N TYR A 573 -6.59 -46.80 11.63
CA TYR A 573 -5.45 -45.90 11.83
C TYR A 573 -5.91 -44.45 12.07
N ASN A 574 -6.94 -44.00 11.35
CA ASN A 574 -7.52 -42.67 11.57
C ASN A 574 -8.18 -42.56 12.96
N GLU A 575 -8.92 -43.57 13.41
CA GLU A 575 -9.49 -43.62 14.76
C GLU A 575 -8.39 -43.56 15.84
N TRP A 576 -7.29 -44.30 15.63
CA TRP A 576 -6.13 -44.21 16.52
C TRP A 576 -5.54 -42.79 16.52
N LEU A 577 -5.36 -42.15 15.36
CA LEU A 577 -4.84 -40.78 15.27
C LEU A 577 -5.74 -39.77 15.99
N GLU A 578 -7.05 -39.88 15.86
CA GLU A 578 -8.03 -39.02 16.52
C GLU A 578 -8.03 -39.19 18.04
N SER A 579 -7.65 -40.37 18.54
CA SER A 579 -7.51 -40.62 19.98
C SER A 579 -6.30 -39.91 20.60
N ILE A 580 -5.31 -39.47 19.80
CA ILE A 580 -4.09 -38.85 20.30
C ILE A 580 -4.36 -37.39 20.72
N PRO A 581 -4.13 -37.00 21.98
CA PRO A 581 -4.33 -35.62 22.40
C PRO A 581 -3.42 -34.66 21.62
N PRO A 582 -3.90 -33.48 21.19
CA PRO A 582 -3.09 -32.50 20.44
C PRO A 582 -1.78 -32.09 21.12
N ARG A 583 -1.74 -32.09 22.45
CA ARG A 583 -0.50 -31.83 23.23
C ARG A 583 0.58 -32.90 23.00
N ILE A 584 0.18 -34.17 22.87
CA ILE A 584 1.11 -35.28 22.65
C ILE A 584 1.68 -35.19 21.23
N LEU A 585 0.83 -34.92 20.24
CA LEU A 585 1.28 -34.65 18.87
C LEU A 585 2.26 -33.47 18.82
N ALA A 586 1.98 -32.40 19.57
CA ALA A 586 2.88 -31.27 19.69
C ALA A 586 4.26 -31.65 20.25
N LEU A 587 4.33 -32.55 21.25
CA LEU A 587 5.56 -33.09 21.79
C LEU A 587 6.31 -33.97 20.79
N VAL A 588 5.62 -34.91 20.13
CA VAL A 588 6.21 -35.79 19.10
C VAL A 588 6.93 -34.96 18.03
N LEU A 589 6.25 -33.94 17.49
CA LEU A 589 6.79 -33.08 16.44
C LEU A 589 7.94 -32.20 16.93
N MET A 590 7.90 -31.78 18.20
CA MET A 590 8.96 -30.99 18.81
C MET A 590 10.21 -31.83 19.06
N ILE A 591 10.06 -33.06 19.57
CA ILE A 591 11.18 -34.01 19.72
C ILE A 591 11.78 -34.30 18.36
N LYS A 592 10.95 -34.62 17.36
CA LYS A 592 11.44 -34.85 15.99
C LYS A 592 12.28 -33.70 15.46
N ARG A 593 11.88 -32.45 15.75
CA ARG A 593 12.58 -31.25 15.28
C ARG A 593 13.98 -31.11 15.88
N PHE A 594 14.15 -31.43 17.17
CA PHE A 594 15.42 -31.24 17.88
C PHE A 594 16.27 -32.51 17.96
N TYR A 595 15.69 -33.67 17.64
CA TYR A 595 16.34 -34.97 17.73
C TYR A 595 17.66 -34.99 16.98
N ARG A 596 18.68 -35.52 17.65
CA ARG A 596 20.00 -35.77 17.08
C ARG A 596 20.29 -37.26 17.15
N GLN A 597 20.94 -37.81 16.13
CA GLN A 597 21.34 -39.22 16.12
C GLN A 597 22.16 -39.63 17.35
N GLU A 598 23.00 -38.72 17.85
CA GLU A 598 23.81 -38.94 19.06
C GLU A 598 22.98 -39.20 20.33
N TRP A 599 21.69 -38.78 20.36
CA TRP A 599 20.79 -39.05 21.48
C TRP A 599 20.33 -40.51 21.50
N GLY A 600 20.26 -41.17 20.33
CA GLY A 600 19.79 -42.55 20.22
C GLY A 600 18.43 -42.75 20.91
N ASN A 601 18.35 -43.76 21.78
CA ASN A 601 17.16 -44.06 22.60
C ASN A 601 17.07 -43.22 23.88
N LYS A 602 18.08 -42.39 24.19
CA LYS A 602 18.16 -41.56 25.41
C LYS A 602 17.60 -40.15 25.21
N TRP A 603 16.84 -39.92 24.15
CA TRP A 603 16.26 -38.62 23.83
C TRP A 603 15.43 -38.01 24.97
N ARG A 604 14.84 -38.85 25.84
CA ARG A 604 14.07 -38.44 27.03
C ARG A 604 14.89 -37.63 28.03
N GLU A 605 16.17 -37.96 28.19
CA GLU A 605 17.06 -37.33 29.19
C GLU A 605 17.33 -35.84 28.90
N HIS A 606 17.04 -35.38 27.67
CA HIS A 606 17.24 -33.99 27.27
C HIS A 606 16.05 -33.08 27.58
N LEU A 607 14.90 -33.66 27.96
CA LEU A 607 13.65 -32.95 28.20
C LEU A 607 13.37 -32.86 29.70
N THR A 608 13.14 -31.65 30.20
CA THR A 608 12.90 -31.40 31.61
C THR A 608 11.77 -30.40 31.83
N VAL A 609 11.29 -30.31 33.06
CA VAL A 609 10.44 -29.23 33.57
C VAL A 609 11.05 -28.70 34.87
N ASP A 610 10.78 -27.45 35.23
CA ASP A 610 11.21 -26.92 36.53
C ASP A 610 10.48 -27.59 37.69
N MET A 611 11.09 -27.62 38.87
CA MET A 611 10.38 -27.89 40.12
C MET A 611 9.98 -26.56 40.74
N VAL A 612 8.68 -26.31 40.86
CA VAL A 612 8.11 -25.08 41.43
C VAL A 612 7.38 -25.45 42.72
N ASP A 613 7.84 -24.91 43.85
CA ASP A 613 7.30 -25.19 45.19
C ASP A 613 7.15 -26.69 45.53
N GLY A 614 8.06 -27.51 45.02
CA GLY A 614 8.07 -28.97 45.26
C GLY A 614 7.21 -29.78 44.30
N ALA A 615 6.53 -29.15 43.33
CA ALA A 615 5.79 -29.82 42.27
C ALA A 615 6.47 -29.65 40.90
N PRO A 616 6.40 -30.66 39.99
CA PRO A 616 6.82 -30.48 38.61
C PRO A 616 5.99 -29.39 37.94
N GLY A 617 6.66 -28.45 37.27
CA GLY A 617 6.04 -27.43 36.45
C GLY A 617 5.56 -27.97 35.10
N HIS A 618 4.89 -27.12 34.34
CA HIS A 618 4.26 -27.49 33.08
C HIS A 618 5.00 -26.96 31.84
N GLU A 619 6.04 -26.13 32.02
CA GLU A 619 6.77 -25.54 30.89
C GLU A 619 7.92 -26.43 30.47
N LEU A 620 7.82 -26.98 29.25
CA LEU A 620 8.83 -27.88 28.73
C LEU A 620 10.16 -27.17 28.48
N LYS A 621 11.25 -27.83 28.87
CA LYS A 621 12.63 -27.43 28.59
C LYS A 621 13.37 -28.46 27.78
N LEU A 622 14.32 -27.97 26.97
CA LEU A 622 15.35 -28.76 26.30
C LEU A 622 16.70 -28.18 26.73
N HIS A 623 17.54 -28.99 27.40
CA HIS A 623 18.82 -28.54 27.98
C HIS A 623 18.67 -27.25 28.82
N ASP A 624 17.72 -27.26 29.76
CA ASP A 624 17.38 -26.15 30.68
C ASP A 624 16.83 -24.88 30.01
N ARG A 625 16.60 -24.90 28.70
CA ARG A 625 15.99 -23.78 27.96
C ARG A 625 14.52 -24.07 27.68
N LYS A 626 13.66 -23.12 28.02
CA LYS A 626 12.22 -23.20 27.70
C LYS A 626 12.02 -23.37 26.20
N VAL A 627 11.24 -24.37 25.82
CA VAL A 627 10.86 -24.61 24.43
C VAL A 627 9.74 -23.63 24.07
N ILE A 628 10.04 -22.67 23.21
CA ILE A 628 9.07 -21.65 22.80
C ILE A 628 8.29 -22.13 21.58
N ALA A 629 6.97 -22.14 21.70
CA ALA A 629 6.02 -22.39 20.62
C ALA A 629 5.36 -21.08 20.15
N SER A 630 4.71 -21.15 18.99
CA SER A 630 3.96 -20.05 18.40
C SER A 630 2.46 -20.29 18.56
N TYR A 631 1.74 -19.25 18.92
CA TYR A 631 0.30 -19.31 19.14
C TYR A 631 -0.40 -18.12 18.49
N LEU A 632 -1.67 -18.29 18.17
CA LEU A 632 -2.55 -17.21 17.72
C LEU A 632 -3.77 -17.12 18.63
N ARG A 633 -4.20 -15.88 18.90
CA ARG A 633 -5.49 -15.63 19.55
C ARG A 633 -6.60 -15.69 18.51
N VAL A 634 -7.62 -16.49 18.77
CA VAL A 634 -8.81 -16.62 17.92
C VAL A 634 -10.06 -16.28 18.72
N GLY A 635 -10.30 -14.98 18.84
CA GLY A 635 -11.41 -14.42 19.60
C GLY A 635 -11.27 -14.61 21.12
N PHE A 636 -12.40 -14.46 21.79
CA PHE A 636 -12.54 -14.53 23.25
C PHE A 636 -13.61 -15.56 23.61
N ASP A 637 -13.53 -16.13 24.82
CA ASP A 637 -14.60 -16.94 25.38
C ASP A 637 -15.74 -16.06 25.96
N ARG A 638 -16.77 -16.71 26.53
CA ARG A 638 -17.91 -15.99 27.14
C ARG A 638 -17.53 -15.17 28.37
N ALA A 639 -16.37 -15.43 28.97
CA ALA A 639 -15.83 -14.69 30.10
C ALA A 639 -14.77 -13.65 29.66
N ASN A 640 -14.70 -13.33 28.36
CA ASN A 640 -13.71 -12.43 27.77
C ASN A 640 -12.25 -12.86 27.96
N LYS A 641 -11.99 -14.16 28.18
CA LYS A 641 -10.63 -14.70 28.21
C LYS A 641 -10.15 -15.02 26.80
N TRP A 642 -8.84 -14.91 26.59
CA TRP A 642 -8.24 -15.20 25.29
C TRP A 642 -8.38 -16.67 24.94
N ARG A 643 -8.82 -16.95 23.70
CA ARG A 643 -8.76 -18.31 23.14
C ARG A 643 -7.49 -18.44 22.32
N VAL A 644 -6.51 -19.13 22.86
CA VAL A 644 -5.16 -19.22 22.29
C VAL A 644 -4.92 -20.63 21.74
N PHE A 645 -4.49 -20.70 20.47
CA PHE A 645 -4.27 -21.96 19.78
C PHE A 645 -2.83 -22.05 19.29
N LYS A 646 -2.19 -23.19 19.56
CA LYS A 646 -0.84 -23.49 19.05
C LYS A 646 -0.91 -23.67 17.53
N VAL A 647 -0.08 -22.95 16.78
CA VAL A 647 0.06 -23.19 15.34
C VAL A 647 0.99 -24.38 15.08
N ARG A 648 0.94 -24.95 13.88
CA ARG A 648 1.85 -26.05 13.50
C ARG A 648 3.31 -25.66 13.68
N GLN A 649 4.15 -26.66 13.98
CA GLN A 649 5.58 -26.44 14.24
C GLN A 649 6.35 -25.92 13.01
N ASP A 650 5.86 -26.26 11.82
CA ASP A 650 6.39 -25.87 10.52
C ASP A 650 5.68 -24.64 9.93
N PHE A 651 4.70 -24.04 10.64
CA PHE A 651 4.00 -22.85 10.17
C PHE A 651 4.84 -21.58 10.37
N ILE A 652 4.85 -20.72 9.35
CA ILE A 652 5.30 -19.33 9.42
C ILE A 652 4.27 -18.49 8.67
N ALA A 653 3.97 -17.30 9.19
CA ALA A 653 3.10 -16.34 8.51
C ALA A 653 3.58 -16.11 7.06
N ALA A 654 2.65 -16.14 6.11
CA ALA A 654 2.94 -15.89 4.70
C ALA A 654 3.69 -14.55 4.52
N GLU A 655 4.57 -14.52 3.54
CA GLU A 655 5.21 -13.28 3.11
C GLU A 655 4.23 -12.55 2.21
N LYS A 656 3.86 -11.32 2.56
CA LYS A 656 2.86 -10.56 1.83
C LYS A 656 3.50 -9.36 1.19
N VAL A 657 3.19 -9.17 -0.09
CA VAL A 657 3.42 -7.92 -0.81
C VAL A 657 2.07 -7.23 -0.89
N GLN A 658 1.95 -6.03 -0.33
CA GLN A 658 0.73 -5.24 -0.46
C GLN A 658 0.57 -4.82 -1.91
N MET A 659 -0.60 -5.08 -2.47
CA MET A 659 -0.90 -4.80 -3.87
C MET A 659 -2.00 -3.75 -4.02
N GLU A 660 -2.85 -3.58 -3.00
CA GLU A 660 -3.94 -2.61 -2.93
C GLU A 660 -4.17 -2.19 -1.46
N ASP A 661 -4.77 -1.03 -1.24
CA ASP A 661 -5.19 -0.59 0.09
C ASP A 661 -6.53 0.16 0.10
N ASP A 662 -6.71 1.21 -0.72
CA ASP A 662 -7.92 2.06 -0.66
C ASP A 662 -8.46 2.57 -2.00
N ILE A 663 -7.61 2.87 -2.97
CA ILE A 663 -8.00 3.27 -4.33
C ILE A 663 -7.33 2.32 -5.31
N SER A 664 -8.12 1.42 -5.90
CA SER A 664 -7.65 0.43 -6.85
C SER A 664 -8.28 0.67 -8.22
N ALA A 665 -7.46 0.63 -9.26
CA ALA A 665 -7.92 0.49 -10.64
C ALA A 665 -7.87 -0.98 -11.04
N SER A 666 -8.89 -1.47 -11.74
CA SER A 666 -8.94 -2.87 -12.16
C SER A 666 -9.59 -3.05 -13.53
N VAL A 667 -9.32 -4.20 -14.15
CA VAL A 667 -9.86 -4.59 -15.45
C VAL A 667 -10.07 -6.10 -15.49
N VAL A 668 -11.16 -6.55 -16.11
CA VAL A 668 -11.46 -7.98 -16.31
C VAL A 668 -11.13 -8.36 -17.75
N VAL A 669 -10.21 -9.31 -17.91
CA VAL A 669 -9.68 -9.73 -19.21
C VAL A 669 -9.83 -11.22 -19.42
N PRO A 670 -9.95 -11.71 -20.67
CA PRO A 670 -9.88 -13.14 -20.94
C PRO A 670 -8.56 -13.73 -20.42
N ALA A 671 -8.58 -14.94 -19.86
CA ALA A 671 -7.35 -15.54 -19.31
C ALA A 671 -6.21 -15.70 -20.35
N ARG A 672 -6.51 -15.69 -21.66
CA ARG A 672 -5.48 -15.72 -22.72
C ARG A 672 -4.52 -14.52 -22.66
N CYS A 673 -4.93 -13.39 -22.08
CA CYS A 673 -4.09 -12.20 -21.90
C CYS A 673 -2.91 -12.44 -20.95
N ILE A 674 -2.98 -13.49 -20.11
CA ILE A 674 -1.92 -13.88 -19.18
C ILE A 674 -1.39 -15.28 -19.48
N ALA A 675 -1.56 -15.80 -20.70
CA ALA A 675 -1.20 -17.18 -21.06
C ALA A 675 0.26 -17.53 -20.72
N ASP A 676 1.19 -16.60 -20.95
CA ASP A 676 2.62 -16.78 -20.67
C ASP A 676 2.97 -16.67 -19.17
N CYS A 677 2.00 -16.31 -18.32
CA CYS A 677 2.16 -16.07 -16.89
C CYS A 677 1.29 -17.00 -16.02
N ARG A 678 0.62 -18.00 -16.60
CA ARG A 678 -0.29 -18.89 -15.85
C ARG A 678 0.49 -19.91 -15.00
N PRO A 679 0.27 -19.98 -13.68
CA PRO A 679 0.75 -21.10 -12.87
C PRO A 679 -0.10 -22.33 -13.18
N GLY A 680 0.53 -23.38 -13.71
CA GLY A 680 -0.10 -24.68 -13.95
C GLY A 680 -1.02 -24.78 -15.18
N LYS A 681 -1.23 -26.02 -15.64
CA LYS A 681 -2.15 -26.40 -16.74
C LYS A 681 -3.60 -26.46 -16.26
N GLU A 682 -4.07 -25.51 -15.47
CA GLU A 682 -5.51 -25.46 -15.18
C GLU A 682 -6.23 -24.82 -16.38
N GLU A 683 -7.05 -25.64 -17.05
CA GLU A 683 -7.92 -25.30 -18.18
C GLU A 683 -9.11 -24.43 -17.72
N HIS A 684 -8.84 -23.35 -16.99
CA HIS A 684 -9.87 -22.40 -16.63
C HIS A 684 -9.97 -21.31 -17.70
N ASP A 685 -11.00 -21.41 -18.54
CA ASP A 685 -11.39 -20.44 -19.58
C ASP A 685 -12.11 -19.20 -19.00
N HIS A 686 -12.12 -19.03 -17.68
CA HIS A 686 -12.73 -17.87 -17.04
C HIS A 686 -11.91 -16.59 -17.24
N SER A 687 -12.58 -15.45 -17.26
CA SER A 687 -11.89 -14.16 -17.22
C SER A 687 -11.13 -13.99 -15.90
N VAL A 688 -10.03 -13.25 -15.96
CA VAL A 688 -9.18 -12.90 -14.81
C VAL A 688 -9.25 -11.41 -14.55
N LYS A 689 -9.10 -11.01 -13.29
CA LYS A 689 -9.07 -9.60 -12.89
C LYS A 689 -7.63 -9.16 -12.67
N LEU A 690 -7.23 -8.11 -13.38
CA LEU A 690 -5.95 -7.41 -13.16
C LEU A 690 -6.23 -6.15 -12.35
N VAL A 691 -5.32 -5.83 -11.44
CA VAL A 691 -5.52 -4.77 -10.44
C VAL A 691 -4.22 -3.99 -10.24
N LYS A 692 -4.36 -2.69 -9.98
CA LYS A 692 -3.25 -1.81 -9.63
C LYS A 692 -3.68 -0.79 -8.58
N ASN A 693 -2.86 -0.61 -7.54
CA ASN A 693 -3.05 0.49 -6.60
C ASN A 693 -2.77 1.83 -7.30
N CYS A 694 -3.69 2.78 -7.16
CA CYS A 694 -3.52 4.12 -7.71
C CYS A 694 -2.62 5.02 -6.83
N GLU A 695 -2.27 4.57 -5.62
CA GLU A 695 -1.59 5.35 -4.59
C GLU A 695 -0.14 4.89 -4.36
N TYR A 696 0.80 5.83 -4.38
CA TYR A 696 2.21 5.60 -4.03
C TYR A 696 2.50 5.78 -2.53
N ARG A 697 1.62 6.49 -1.82
CA ARG A 697 1.68 6.69 -0.35
C ARG A 697 0.28 6.52 0.22
N LEU A 698 0.18 5.93 1.41
CA LEU A 698 -1.10 5.58 2.00
C LEU A 698 -1.42 6.50 3.18
N PHE A 699 -2.60 7.12 3.14
CA PHE A 699 -3.09 7.98 4.21
C PHE A 699 -3.67 7.13 5.36
N GLN A 700 -2.77 6.64 6.23
CA GLN A 700 -3.10 5.76 7.35
C GLN A 700 -3.69 6.53 8.54
N ARG A 701 -4.50 5.83 9.35
CA ARG A 701 -4.96 6.31 10.66
C ARG A 701 -4.56 5.29 11.73
N PRO A 702 -3.40 5.46 12.39
CA PRO A 702 -2.85 4.46 13.29
C PRO A 702 -3.50 4.54 14.68
N ASP A 703 -4.74 4.06 14.79
CA ASP A 703 -5.55 4.11 16.02
C ASP A 703 -4.83 3.47 17.22
N ASP A 704 -4.03 2.42 16.98
CA ASP A 704 -3.31 1.65 18.01
C ASP A 704 -2.00 2.32 18.48
N ALA A 705 -1.42 3.24 17.69
CA ALA A 705 -0.12 3.86 17.99
C ALA A 705 -0.17 4.86 19.15
N VAL A 706 -1.38 5.16 19.65
CA VAL A 706 -1.55 5.90 20.90
C VAL A 706 -0.99 5.13 22.11
N ILE A 707 -0.85 3.80 22.00
CA ILE A 707 -0.27 2.93 23.04
C ILE A 707 1.21 2.69 22.69
N PRO A 708 2.16 3.26 23.46
CA PRO A 708 3.59 3.11 23.16
C PRO A 708 4.04 1.64 23.15
N GLY A 709 4.81 1.27 22.12
CA GLY A 709 5.37 -0.05 21.87
C GLY A 709 4.40 -1.07 21.26
N TYR A 710 3.12 -0.71 21.06
CA TYR A 710 2.12 -1.61 20.52
C TYR A 710 2.18 -1.67 18.98
N ASP A 711 2.01 -0.53 18.30
CA ASP A 711 2.12 -0.44 16.84
C ASP A 711 3.54 -0.12 16.39
N LYS A 712 4.36 -1.17 16.30
CA LYS A 712 5.77 -1.07 15.92
C LYS A 712 5.99 -0.61 14.49
N GLN A 713 5.01 -0.83 13.60
CA GLN A 713 5.12 -0.40 12.21
C GLN A 713 4.99 1.12 12.15
N THR A 714 3.92 1.66 12.75
CA THR A 714 3.71 3.12 12.81
C THR A 714 4.87 3.81 13.52
N GLU A 715 5.33 3.32 14.67
CA GLU A 715 6.46 3.93 15.38
C GLU A 715 7.73 3.98 14.52
N LYS A 716 8.00 2.92 13.76
CA LYS A 716 9.13 2.87 12.84
C LYS A 716 8.95 3.87 11.71
N GLU A 717 7.81 3.86 11.01
CA GLU A 717 7.55 4.71 9.84
C GLU A 717 7.50 6.19 10.22
N MET A 718 6.80 6.55 11.31
CA MET A 718 6.75 7.92 11.81
C MET A 718 8.08 8.42 12.38
N SER A 719 9.05 7.55 12.66
CA SER A 719 10.41 7.95 13.05
C SER A 719 11.32 8.27 11.86
N GLN A 720 10.96 7.84 10.65
CA GLN A 720 11.72 8.09 9.43
C GLN A 720 11.52 9.52 8.90
N PRO A 721 12.48 10.07 8.14
CA PRO A 721 12.31 11.36 7.49
C PRO A 721 11.36 11.28 6.28
N GLY A 722 10.83 12.43 5.86
CA GLY A 722 10.03 12.57 4.63
C GLY A 722 8.52 12.41 4.78
N ASN A 723 8.01 12.22 6.01
CA ASN A 723 6.60 12.13 6.32
C ASN A 723 5.83 13.43 6.02
N PHE A 724 4.53 13.28 5.78
CA PHE A 724 3.56 14.37 5.66
C PHE A 724 2.58 14.30 6.82
#